data_AF-A0A7X6ZPP5-F1
#
_entry.id   AF-A0A7X6ZPP5-F1
#
_cell.length_a   1.000
_cell.length_b   1.000
_cell.length_c   1.000
_cell.angle_alpha   90.00
_cell.angle_beta   90.00
_cell.angle_gamma   90.00
#
_symmetry.space_group_name_H-M   'P 1'
#
loop_
_entity.id
_entity.type
_entity.pdbx_description
1 polymer ?
#
loop_
_entity_poly.entity_id
_entity_poly.type
_entity_poly.pdbx_seq_one_letter_code
_entity_poly.pdbx_strand_id
1 'polypeptide(L)'
;VVDYLLGETAGVCTITNSLGKVSEAQLFTTFSDLPRGTTYYSCCVASNAHGFAASEVYQFTTKSGGPFYVTPTGSGDMTGSDWDNAFDSLQTAVEIATESEDIIYLMSGVYSNAAEIVINDAQGLTILGGYAGIGAPGATGESGTVLTTQNPGVSVQRILSAYNSTVLFRDLEFTGGMLNNIWNKKGGGLYFSNCPEIVLESCKLVKNSLFHYSNVHNESFGAGLYSINSNIKLDGCLVEGNAITKTQQRTDGKGVGIYINGGSSEILNSRIAGNLGNYPGGPYSYIQGAGIWFSGTSLLVYNCRISGNDCRIALSDQYSDNCRGDGIFVNSGTVTIEQCTIVGNGGEGVCRNGGTVTIENSILWSNGDDVRGTIMLSGCNVENGDGDAEDGNFSEDPHFERGLRPAPDGSSAHIGASYPELQPNLADLYVSAETGSDVTGDGSEIAPLATLTKALEAAVQGTRIHAAPGIYTTPAEKFPLEIREDGIQIIGEEADETIIDAANSGRVVDINGARGDVLLSGLTFRRGLLDSFKTKITIHGAGIYASSAGFSLEACIISNNALKATGTGWNACYQYGGGASFGYCDVKMNDCVFVKNNIGTNADGDNLSGHGLYTSGGTLEIAGCRFLKNGYVQTKGSGNGGGLFLSGSKAIIRNNVFASNIAKGGGAGLYISGISNAVLAHLTVSKNTPDGLRCSNSHSVENSIFWNNGTDVSAAAGTLAVYWSDVGTAGSNVMLENCLSVDPLFVDPPEDDYHLKSRIGSWRTETGTFVADAETSPCIDAGMPTDRRWIFEPEPNGHRINMGAYGGTGEASKSHPDTSIIVLR
;
A
#
# COMPACT_ATOMS: atom_id res chain seq x y z
N VAL A 1 -0.24 -30.65 -63.77
CA VAL A 1 -1.15 -30.41 -62.62
C VAL A 1 -0.28 -30.06 -61.43
N VAL A 2 -0.70 -29.10 -60.62
CA VAL A 2 0.03 -28.68 -59.41
C VAL A 2 -0.92 -28.83 -58.24
N ASP A 3 -0.56 -29.68 -57.28
CA ASP A 3 -1.37 -30.04 -56.11
C ASP A 3 -0.62 -29.67 -54.83
N TYR A 4 -1.32 -29.10 -53.84
CA TYR A 4 -0.76 -28.81 -52.52
C TYR A 4 -1.26 -29.86 -51.52
N LEU A 5 -0.34 -30.49 -50.80
CA LEU A 5 -0.62 -31.55 -49.84
C LEU A 5 -0.36 -31.05 -48.42
N LEU A 6 -1.21 -31.45 -47.47
CA LEU A 6 -1.08 -31.17 -46.04
C LEU A 6 -1.50 -32.42 -45.25
N GLY A 7 -0.75 -32.80 -44.22
CA GLY A 7 -1.19 -33.86 -43.30
C GLY A 7 -0.29 -34.02 -42.07
N GLU A 8 -0.75 -34.80 -41.10
CA GLU A 8 -0.12 -34.95 -39.77
C GLU A 8 1.08 -35.92 -39.76
N THR A 9 1.44 -36.48 -40.91
CA THR A 9 2.55 -37.42 -41.04
C THR A 9 3.59 -36.89 -42.02
N ALA A 10 4.88 -37.07 -41.68
CA ALA A 10 6.00 -36.67 -42.54
C ALA A 10 5.95 -37.29 -43.95
N GLY A 11 5.24 -38.42 -44.09
CA GLY A 11 5.10 -39.17 -45.34
C GLY A 11 4.11 -38.60 -46.34
N VAL A 12 3.36 -37.53 -46.03
CA VAL A 12 2.30 -36.98 -46.92
C VAL A 12 2.83 -36.61 -48.32
N CYS A 13 4.14 -36.34 -48.44
CA CYS A 13 4.82 -35.97 -49.67
C CYS A 13 5.49 -37.13 -50.41
N THR A 14 5.40 -38.36 -49.88
CA THR A 14 6.11 -39.55 -50.38
C THR A 14 5.21 -40.70 -50.82
N ILE A 15 3.88 -40.55 -50.74
CA ILE A 15 2.94 -41.63 -51.10
C ILE A 15 2.85 -41.76 -52.62
N THR A 16 3.73 -42.57 -53.21
CA THR A 16 3.53 -43.17 -54.53
C THR A 16 2.82 -44.51 -54.37
N ASN A 17 1.63 -44.65 -54.96
CA ASN A 17 1.16 -45.97 -55.40
C ASN A 17 1.11 -46.01 -56.93
N SER A 18 1.07 -47.23 -57.47
CA SER A 18 1.15 -47.54 -58.91
C SER A 18 -0.06 -47.09 -59.75
N LEU A 19 -0.99 -46.30 -59.20
CA LEU A 19 -2.18 -45.81 -59.90
C LEU A 19 -2.46 -44.30 -59.71
N GLY A 20 -1.58 -43.54 -59.05
CA GLY A 20 -1.55 -42.08 -59.15
C GLY A 20 -2.86 -41.34 -58.81
N LYS A 21 -3.60 -41.75 -57.78
CA LYS A 21 -4.71 -40.95 -57.23
C LYS A 21 -4.58 -40.76 -55.72
N VAL A 22 -4.52 -39.51 -55.30
CA VAL A 22 -4.69 -39.06 -53.91
C VAL A 22 -6.19 -39.00 -53.64
N SER A 23 -6.72 -39.85 -52.75
CA SER A 23 -8.08 -39.71 -52.24
C SER A 23 -8.06 -38.79 -51.03
N GLU A 24 -8.14 -37.50 -51.32
CA GLU A 24 -8.74 -36.38 -50.57
C GLU A 24 -8.04 -35.10 -51.05
N ALA A 25 -8.29 -34.80 -52.33
CA ALA A 25 -7.86 -33.59 -52.98
C ALA A 25 -9.00 -32.57 -52.90
N GLN A 26 -8.84 -31.56 -52.07
CA GLN A 26 -9.46 -30.27 -52.29
C GLN A 26 -8.37 -29.21 -52.34
N LEU A 27 -8.43 -28.36 -53.36
CA LEU A 27 -7.63 -27.16 -53.50
C LEU A 27 -8.01 -26.22 -52.35
N PHE A 28 -7.25 -26.26 -51.26
CA PHE A 28 -7.42 -25.32 -50.17
C PHE A 28 -6.46 -24.15 -50.39
N THR A 29 -7.00 -23.00 -50.78
CA THR A 29 -6.28 -21.71 -50.67
C THR A 29 -6.19 -21.25 -49.22
N THR A 30 -6.96 -21.87 -48.32
CA THR A 30 -7.07 -21.58 -46.89
C THR A 30 -7.39 -22.87 -46.14
N PHE A 31 -6.65 -23.15 -45.07
CA PHE A 31 -6.92 -24.24 -44.14
C PHE A 31 -7.59 -23.67 -42.88
N SER A 32 -8.72 -24.24 -42.46
CA SER A 32 -9.39 -23.95 -41.18
C SER A 32 -9.47 -25.22 -40.34
N ASP A 33 -9.78 -25.08 -39.05
CA ASP A 33 -10.11 -26.19 -38.15
C ASP A 33 -8.99 -27.23 -37.94
N LEU A 34 -7.73 -26.82 -38.12
CA LEU A 34 -6.58 -27.68 -37.81
C LEU A 34 -6.46 -27.84 -36.28
N PRO A 35 -6.44 -29.08 -35.74
CA PRO A 35 -6.20 -29.31 -34.32
C PRO A 35 -4.94 -28.59 -33.83
N ARG A 36 -5.03 -28.02 -32.62
CA ARG A 36 -3.97 -27.23 -31.99
C ARG A 36 -2.84 -28.11 -31.46
N GLY A 37 -1.62 -27.57 -31.43
CA GLY A 37 -0.41 -28.31 -31.04
C GLY A 37 -0.01 -29.43 -31.99
N THR A 38 -0.70 -29.53 -33.13
CA THR A 38 -0.49 -30.60 -34.10
C THR A 38 0.49 -30.16 -35.17
N THR A 39 1.48 -31.01 -35.40
CA THR A 39 2.48 -30.78 -36.45
C THR A 39 1.95 -31.27 -37.78
N TYR A 40 1.89 -30.36 -38.74
CA TYR A 40 1.52 -30.65 -40.11
C TYR A 40 2.74 -30.54 -41.02
N TYR A 41 2.76 -31.41 -42.02
CA TYR A 41 3.74 -31.44 -43.10
C TYR A 41 3.03 -31.06 -44.39
N SER A 42 3.63 -30.16 -45.17
CA SER A 42 3.09 -29.69 -46.43
C SER A 42 4.12 -29.71 -47.56
N CYS A 43 3.65 -29.90 -48.78
CA CYS A 43 4.46 -29.78 -49.98
C CYS A 43 3.59 -29.50 -51.21
N CYS A 44 4.22 -29.00 -52.26
CA CYS A 44 3.63 -28.81 -53.57
C CYS A 44 4.15 -29.89 -54.52
N VAL A 45 3.27 -30.56 -55.24
CA VAL A 45 3.61 -31.59 -56.22
C VAL A 45 3.18 -31.14 -57.61
N ALA A 46 4.12 -31.09 -58.55
CA ALA A 46 3.86 -30.79 -59.95
C ALA A 46 4.03 -32.06 -60.81
N SER A 47 3.03 -32.39 -61.63
CA SER A 47 3.04 -33.54 -62.51
C SER A 47 2.71 -33.19 -63.96
N ASN A 48 3.33 -33.92 -64.89
CA ASN A 48 3.01 -33.93 -66.32
C ASN A 48 3.09 -35.35 -66.90
N ALA A 49 2.90 -35.50 -68.21
CA ALA A 49 2.89 -36.81 -68.88
C ALA A 49 4.23 -37.59 -68.80
N HIS A 50 5.32 -36.96 -68.37
CA HIS A 50 6.66 -37.54 -68.28
C HIS A 50 7.12 -37.82 -66.84
N GLY A 51 6.38 -37.38 -65.83
CA GLY A 51 6.72 -37.63 -64.43
C GLY A 51 6.15 -36.59 -63.48
N PHE A 52 6.59 -36.67 -62.23
CA PHE A 52 6.25 -35.72 -61.18
C PHE A 52 7.52 -35.21 -60.48
N ALA A 53 7.42 -34.02 -59.92
CA ALA A 53 8.42 -33.40 -59.06
C ALA A 53 7.69 -32.85 -57.82
N ALA A 54 8.24 -33.09 -56.64
CA ALA A 54 7.75 -32.50 -55.40
C ALA A 54 8.68 -31.35 -54.96
N SER A 55 8.11 -30.34 -54.33
CA SER A 55 8.88 -29.34 -53.58
C SER A 55 9.52 -29.97 -52.35
N GLU A 56 10.35 -29.18 -51.67
CA GLU A 56 10.73 -29.48 -50.31
C GLU A 56 9.48 -29.61 -49.41
N VAL A 57 9.62 -30.43 -48.37
CA VAL A 57 8.58 -30.61 -47.34
C VAL A 57 8.75 -29.50 -46.32
N TYR A 58 7.71 -28.69 -46.17
CA TYR A 58 7.60 -27.71 -45.11
C TYR A 58 6.88 -28.33 -43.93
N GLN A 59 7.27 -27.99 -42.71
CA GLN A 59 6.56 -28.37 -41.51
C GLN A 59 6.13 -27.12 -40.75
N PHE A 60 4.95 -27.17 -40.17
CA PHE A 60 4.50 -26.18 -39.19
C PHE A 60 3.70 -26.87 -38.10
N THR A 61 3.72 -26.32 -36.90
CA THR A 61 2.92 -26.80 -35.77
C THR A 61 1.88 -25.74 -35.45
N THR A 62 0.62 -26.13 -35.36
CA THR A 62 -0.44 -25.23 -34.90
C THR A 62 -0.21 -24.84 -33.44
N LYS A 63 -0.52 -23.60 -33.06
CA LYS A 63 -0.31 -23.09 -31.69
C LYS A 63 -1.11 -23.93 -30.68
N SER A 64 -0.46 -24.47 -29.64
CA SER A 64 -1.03 -25.43 -28.67
C SER A 64 -1.72 -24.76 -27.47
N GLY A 65 -2.47 -23.69 -27.69
CA GLY A 65 -2.88 -22.77 -26.61
C GLY A 65 -1.87 -21.62 -26.43
N GLY A 66 -2.24 -20.61 -25.66
CA GLY A 66 -1.34 -19.48 -25.40
C GLY A 66 -2.07 -18.17 -25.12
N PRO A 67 -1.30 -17.08 -24.94
CA PRO A 67 -1.87 -15.82 -24.56
C PRO A 67 -2.81 -15.31 -25.65
N PHE A 68 -4.00 -14.92 -25.23
CA PHE A 68 -5.01 -14.27 -26.06
C PHE A 68 -5.15 -12.82 -25.64
N TYR A 69 -5.19 -11.95 -26.63
CA TYR A 69 -5.23 -10.51 -26.42
C TYR A 69 -6.60 -9.97 -26.83
N VAL A 70 -7.19 -9.14 -25.99
CA VAL A 70 -8.50 -8.52 -26.23
C VAL A 70 -8.40 -7.04 -25.95
N THR A 71 -8.94 -6.23 -26.87
CA THR A 71 -9.10 -4.78 -26.67
C THR A 71 -10.58 -4.41 -26.73
N PRO A 72 -11.00 -3.23 -26.23
CA PRO A 72 -12.42 -2.85 -26.23
C PRO A 72 -13.09 -2.82 -27.61
N THR A 73 -12.31 -2.70 -28.68
CA THR A 73 -12.79 -2.57 -30.07
C THR A 73 -12.15 -3.56 -31.04
N GLY A 74 -11.26 -4.43 -30.57
CA GLY A 74 -10.42 -5.30 -31.39
C GLY A 74 -9.36 -4.56 -32.17
N SER A 75 -8.48 -5.31 -32.83
CA SER A 75 -7.41 -4.77 -33.66
C SER A 75 -7.02 -5.75 -34.77
N GLY A 76 -6.50 -5.21 -35.88
CA GLY A 76 -5.95 -5.99 -37.00
C GLY A 76 -6.89 -7.07 -37.51
N ASP A 77 -6.35 -8.27 -37.69
CA ASP A 77 -7.08 -9.43 -38.18
C ASP A 77 -7.91 -10.15 -37.10
N MET A 78 -7.92 -9.64 -35.86
CA MET A 78 -8.71 -10.14 -34.73
C MET A 78 -8.50 -11.64 -34.45
N THR A 79 -7.26 -12.10 -34.56
CA THR A 79 -6.88 -13.49 -34.28
C THR A 79 -6.57 -13.73 -32.80
N GLY A 80 -6.47 -12.66 -32.00
CA GLY A 80 -6.06 -12.68 -30.61
C GLY A 80 -4.60 -13.04 -30.39
N SER A 81 -3.76 -13.00 -31.42
CA SER A 81 -2.37 -13.45 -31.32
C SER A 81 -1.45 -12.48 -30.56
N ASP A 82 -1.79 -11.20 -30.59
CA ASP A 82 -1.04 -10.07 -30.03
C ASP A 82 -1.99 -8.85 -29.95
N TRP A 83 -1.52 -7.71 -29.44
CA TRP A 83 -2.34 -6.49 -29.37
C TRP A 83 -2.71 -5.90 -30.73
N ASP A 84 -1.85 -6.04 -31.74
CA ASP A 84 -2.13 -5.54 -33.09
C ASP A 84 -3.24 -6.34 -33.78
N ASN A 85 -3.44 -7.60 -33.35
CA ASN A 85 -4.45 -8.53 -33.86
C ASN A 85 -5.44 -8.97 -32.78
N ALA A 86 -5.68 -8.14 -31.76
CA ALA A 86 -6.50 -8.50 -30.61
C ALA A 86 -7.98 -8.76 -30.97
N PHE A 87 -8.61 -9.67 -30.23
CA PHE A 87 -10.05 -9.87 -30.29
C PHE A 87 -10.79 -8.60 -29.85
N ASP A 88 -11.96 -8.36 -30.44
CA ASP A 88 -12.90 -7.29 -30.05
C ASP A 88 -13.86 -7.70 -28.93
N SER A 89 -13.79 -8.96 -28.50
CA SER A 89 -14.74 -9.57 -27.59
C SER A 89 -14.05 -10.55 -26.66
N LEU A 90 -14.24 -10.37 -25.35
CA LEU A 90 -13.81 -11.35 -24.35
C LEU A 90 -14.54 -12.68 -24.54
N GLN A 91 -15.80 -12.68 -24.99
CA GLN A 91 -16.53 -13.92 -25.26
C GLN A 91 -15.81 -14.79 -26.30
N THR A 92 -15.33 -14.17 -27.38
CA THR A 92 -14.58 -14.88 -28.43
C THR A 92 -13.27 -15.45 -27.90
N ALA A 93 -12.56 -14.68 -27.07
CA ALA A 93 -11.33 -15.16 -26.44
C ALA A 93 -11.60 -16.36 -25.52
N VAL A 94 -12.67 -16.32 -24.71
CA VAL A 94 -13.09 -17.43 -23.82
C VAL A 94 -13.43 -18.69 -24.60
N GLU A 95 -14.16 -18.58 -25.71
CA GLU A 95 -14.53 -19.74 -26.56
C GLU A 95 -13.32 -20.39 -27.24
N ILE A 96 -12.26 -19.61 -27.43
CA ILE A 96 -11.01 -20.05 -28.06
C ILE A 96 -10.05 -20.58 -26.98
N ALA A 97 -10.10 -20.09 -25.75
CA ALA A 97 -9.23 -20.47 -24.64
C ALA A 97 -9.71 -21.76 -23.94
N THR A 98 -9.60 -22.89 -24.65
CA THR A 98 -10.13 -24.20 -24.21
C THR A 98 -9.12 -25.09 -23.50
N GLU A 99 -7.82 -24.75 -23.55
CA GLU A 99 -6.77 -25.56 -22.94
C GLU A 99 -6.59 -25.20 -21.46
N SER A 100 -6.08 -26.13 -20.66
CA SER A 100 -5.71 -25.84 -19.27
C SER A 100 -4.63 -24.75 -19.23
N GLU A 101 -4.77 -23.78 -18.33
CA GLU A 101 -3.81 -22.68 -18.15
C GLU A 101 -3.75 -21.65 -19.28
N ASP A 102 -4.72 -21.64 -20.21
CA ASP A 102 -4.82 -20.54 -21.17
C ASP A 102 -4.99 -19.20 -20.44
N ILE A 103 -4.36 -18.15 -21.00
CA ILE A 103 -4.36 -16.81 -20.43
C ILE A 103 -5.01 -15.83 -21.41
N ILE A 104 -5.96 -15.05 -20.93
CA ILE A 104 -6.57 -13.93 -21.65
C ILE A 104 -6.12 -12.63 -21.01
N TYR A 105 -5.44 -11.79 -21.79
CA TYR A 105 -5.04 -10.45 -21.42
C TYR A 105 -6.03 -9.42 -21.97
N LEU A 106 -6.55 -8.59 -21.08
CA LEU A 106 -7.45 -7.50 -21.42
C LEU A 106 -6.72 -6.16 -21.34
N MET A 107 -6.77 -5.41 -22.43
CA MET A 107 -6.33 -4.02 -22.42
C MET A 107 -7.17 -3.19 -21.44
N SER A 108 -6.58 -2.18 -20.80
CA SER A 108 -7.28 -1.18 -20.00
C SER A 108 -8.34 -0.51 -20.86
N GLY A 109 -9.52 -0.28 -20.29
CA GLY A 109 -10.65 0.30 -21.00
C GLY A 109 -11.98 -0.30 -20.58
N VAL A 110 -13.03 0.20 -21.21
CA VAL A 110 -14.42 -0.19 -20.93
C VAL A 110 -14.90 -1.15 -22.01
N TYR A 111 -15.20 -2.38 -21.62
CA TYR A 111 -15.76 -3.42 -22.47
C TYR A 111 -17.26 -3.45 -22.27
N SER A 112 -17.98 -2.83 -23.21
CA SER A 112 -19.43 -2.67 -23.19
C SER A 112 -20.10 -3.86 -23.90
N ASN A 113 -20.38 -4.91 -23.14
CA ASN A 113 -20.87 -6.19 -23.68
C ASN A 113 -22.35 -6.13 -24.05
N ALA A 114 -22.68 -6.47 -25.30
CA ALA A 114 -24.06 -6.57 -25.79
C ALA A 114 -24.80 -7.83 -25.27
N ALA A 115 -24.05 -8.82 -24.78
CA ALA A 115 -24.56 -10.05 -24.19
C ALA A 115 -23.76 -10.41 -22.93
N GLU A 116 -24.30 -11.31 -22.12
CA GLU A 116 -23.61 -11.90 -20.96
C GLU A 116 -22.38 -12.69 -21.45
N ILE A 117 -21.24 -12.53 -20.77
CA ILE A 117 -20.05 -13.36 -21.01
C ILE A 117 -20.26 -14.71 -20.33
N VAL A 118 -20.06 -15.81 -21.05
CA VAL A 118 -20.30 -17.17 -20.55
C VAL A 118 -19.06 -18.03 -20.71
N ILE A 119 -18.54 -18.52 -19.58
CA ILE A 119 -17.44 -19.49 -19.49
C ILE A 119 -18.03 -20.87 -19.14
N ASN A 120 -17.75 -21.89 -19.96
CA ASN A 120 -18.19 -23.25 -19.69
C ASN A 120 -17.00 -24.21 -19.69
N ASP A 121 -16.99 -25.11 -18.71
CA ASP A 121 -16.10 -26.26 -18.61
C ASP A 121 -14.58 -25.93 -18.68
N ALA A 122 -14.19 -24.68 -18.40
CA ALA A 122 -12.80 -24.24 -18.45
C ALA A 122 -11.99 -24.87 -17.31
N GLN A 123 -10.84 -25.47 -17.60
CA GLN A 123 -10.03 -26.20 -16.62
C GLN A 123 -8.73 -25.46 -16.29
N GLY A 124 -8.84 -24.27 -15.66
CA GLY A 124 -7.69 -23.45 -15.26
C GLY A 124 -7.47 -22.21 -16.13
N LEU A 125 -8.54 -21.58 -16.60
CA LEU A 125 -8.46 -20.35 -17.41
C LEU A 125 -8.04 -19.16 -16.54
N THR A 126 -7.15 -18.32 -17.06
CA THR A 126 -6.72 -17.09 -16.38
C THR A 126 -7.13 -15.87 -17.19
N ILE A 127 -7.81 -14.91 -16.57
CA ILE A 127 -8.26 -13.66 -17.21
C ILE A 127 -7.71 -12.47 -16.43
N LEU A 128 -6.85 -11.70 -17.08
CA LEU A 128 -6.07 -10.63 -16.45
C LEU A 128 -6.42 -9.28 -17.07
N GLY A 129 -6.80 -8.35 -16.22
CA GLY A 129 -7.15 -6.98 -16.57
C GLY A 129 -5.99 -6.01 -16.53
N GLY A 130 -6.24 -4.84 -17.09
CA GLY A 130 -5.48 -3.64 -16.80
C GLY A 130 -4.31 -3.38 -17.74
N TYR A 131 -4.12 -4.06 -18.87
CA TYR A 131 -2.93 -3.89 -19.71
C TYR A 131 -2.95 -2.66 -20.62
N ALA A 132 -1.83 -1.97 -20.82
CA ALA A 132 -1.77 -0.80 -21.70
C ALA A 132 -2.01 -1.11 -23.19
N GLY A 133 -2.06 -2.39 -23.59
CA GLY A 133 -2.32 -2.81 -24.97
C GLY A 133 -1.12 -2.66 -25.90
N ILE A 134 0.10 -2.65 -25.36
CA ILE A 134 1.36 -2.52 -26.10
C ILE A 134 2.36 -3.52 -25.52
N GLY A 135 3.06 -4.30 -26.35
CA GLY A 135 4.01 -5.32 -25.90
C GLY A 135 3.39 -6.73 -25.82
N ALA A 136 3.95 -7.63 -25.02
CA ALA A 136 3.45 -9.00 -24.89
C ALA A 136 3.59 -9.54 -23.46
N PRO A 137 2.62 -9.30 -22.54
CA PRO A 137 1.43 -8.45 -22.68
C PRO A 137 1.67 -6.96 -22.40
N GLY A 138 2.88 -6.59 -21.97
CA GLY A 138 3.22 -5.20 -21.64
C GLY A 138 2.85 -4.80 -20.21
N ALA A 139 3.08 -3.53 -19.90
CA ALA A 139 2.74 -2.96 -18.59
C ALA A 139 1.22 -2.81 -18.42
N THR A 140 0.76 -2.71 -17.18
CA THR A 140 -0.60 -2.28 -16.87
C THR A 140 -0.78 -0.79 -17.20
N GLY A 141 -1.92 -0.42 -17.78
CA GLY A 141 -2.33 0.95 -18.05
C GLY A 141 -3.19 1.54 -16.93
N GLU A 142 -3.26 2.87 -16.90
CA GLU A 142 -3.78 3.67 -15.77
C GLU A 142 -5.29 3.55 -15.50
N SER A 143 -6.09 3.11 -16.47
CA SER A 143 -7.56 3.20 -16.41
C SER A 143 -8.28 1.93 -15.92
N GLY A 144 -7.55 0.85 -15.61
CA GLY A 144 -8.12 -0.45 -15.26
C GLY A 144 -8.94 -1.09 -16.39
N THR A 145 -9.41 -2.32 -16.20
CA THR A 145 -10.30 -2.99 -17.15
C THR A 145 -11.71 -3.09 -16.56
N VAL A 146 -12.67 -2.46 -17.22
CA VAL A 146 -14.07 -2.40 -16.80
C VAL A 146 -14.91 -3.26 -17.72
N LEU A 147 -15.47 -4.34 -17.19
CA LEU A 147 -16.47 -5.17 -17.85
C LEU A 147 -17.86 -4.66 -17.44
N THR A 148 -18.60 -4.17 -18.43
CA THR A 148 -19.94 -3.62 -18.22
C THR A 148 -20.92 -4.06 -19.30
N THR A 149 -22.21 -3.79 -19.09
CA THR A 149 -23.24 -4.03 -20.11
C THR A 149 -23.22 -2.91 -21.15
N GLN A 150 -23.75 -3.16 -22.35
CA GLN A 150 -23.73 -2.18 -23.42
C GLN A 150 -24.41 -0.85 -23.06
N ASN A 151 -25.46 -0.89 -22.23
CA ASN A 151 -26.17 0.29 -21.72
C ASN A 151 -26.42 0.14 -20.21
N PRO A 152 -25.44 0.48 -19.35
CA PRO A 152 -25.57 0.30 -17.90
C PRO A 152 -26.80 1.00 -17.33
N GLY A 153 -27.57 0.27 -16.50
CA GLY A 153 -28.83 0.75 -15.94
C GLY A 153 -30.05 0.66 -16.88
N VAL A 154 -29.86 0.24 -18.13
CA VAL A 154 -30.94 -0.02 -19.10
C VAL A 154 -30.91 -1.47 -19.58
N SER A 155 -29.73 -1.98 -19.93
CA SER A 155 -29.52 -3.37 -20.37
C SER A 155 -29.90 -4.34 -19.26
N VAL A 156 -30.63 -5.39 -19.64
CA VAL A 156 -31.14 -6.42 -18.72
C VAL A 156 -30.33 -7.70 -18.91
N GLN A 157 -29.16 -7.76 -18.33
CA GLN A 157 -28.25 -8.88 -18.43
C GLN A 157 -27.25 -8.87 -17.27
N ARG A 158 -26.61 -10.01 -17.05
CA ARG A 158 -25.44 -10.10 -16.18
C ARG A 158 -24.19 -9.60 -16.89
N ILE A 159 -23.11 -9.42 -16.14
CA ILE A 159 -21.79 -9.22 -16.74
C ILE A 159 -21.21 -10.56 -17.18
N LEU A 160 -21.11 -11.52 -16.26
CA LEU A 160 -20.43 -12.80 -16.54
C LEU A 160 -21.02 -13.98 -15.76
N SER A 161 -21.08 -15.13 -16.42
CA SER A 161 -21.37 -16.42 -15.81
C SER A 161 -20.28 -17.45 -16.07
N ALA A 162 -19.97 -18.29 -15.07
CA ALA A 162 -19.11 -19.46 -15.23
C ALA A 162 -19.79 -20.74 -14.73
N TYR A 163 -19.61 -21.82 -15.49
CA TYR A 163 -20.19 -23.13 -15.23
C TYR A 163 -19.12 -24.23 -15.29
N ASN A 164 -19.08 -25.11 -14.28
CA ASN A 164 -18.16 -26.26 -14.21
C ASN A 164 -16.69 -25.89 -14.46
N SER A 165 -16.30 -24.67 -14.08
CA SER A 165 -15.03 -24.09 -14.51
C SER A 165 -14.10 -23.82 -13.32
N THR A 166 -12.80 -23.86 -13.59
CA THR A 166 -11.74 -23.35 -12.72
C THR A 166 -11.15 -22.11 -13.38
N VAL A 167 -11.30 -20.93 -12.74
CA VAL A 167 -10.94 -19.64 -13.36
C VAL A 167 -10.31 -18.68 -12.35
N LEU A 168 -9.21 -18.02 -12.74
CA LEU A 168 -8.62 -16.88 -12.05
C LEU A 168 -9.01 -15.58 -12.78
N PHE A 169 -9.58 -14.63 -12.04
CA PHE A 169 -9.82 -13.26 -12.47
C PHE A 169 -8.94 -12.30 -11.67
N ARG A 170 -8.19 -11.42 -12.35
CA ARG A 170 -7.37 -10.41 -11.69
C ARG A 170 -7.52 -9.03 -12.31
N ASP A 171 -7.57 -7.99 -11.49
CA ASP A 171 -7.56 -6.57 -11.90
C ASP A 171 -8.75 -6.17 -12.78
N LEU A 172 -9.92 -6.76 -12.52
CA LEU A 172 -11.16 -6.51 -13.28
C LEU A 172 -12.22 -5.79 -12.45
N GLU A 173 -12.90 -4.83 -13.07
CA GLU A 173 -14.11 -4.22 -12.55
C GLU A 173 -15.35 -4.78 -13.27
N PHE A 174 -16.25 -5.40 -12.53
CA PHE A 174 -17.55 -5.88 -12.97
C PHE A 174 -18.63 -4.90 -12.50
N THR A 175 -19.17 -4.11 -13.43
CA THR A 175 -20.13 -3.04 -13.09
C THR A 175 -21.28 -2.90 -14.06
N GLY A 176 -22.42 -2.40 -13.56
CA GLY A 176 -23.58 -2.08 -14.39
C GLY A 176 -24.40 -3.29 -14.84
N GLY A 177 -24.13 -4.47 -14.29
CA GLY A 177 -24.96 -5.66 -14.45
C GLY A 177 -26.34 -5.43 -13.84
N MET A 178 -27.40 -5.74 -14.57
CA MET A 178 -28.77 -5.51 -14.11
C MET A 178 -29.71 -6.60 -14.61
N LEU A 179 -30.43 -7.27 -13.70
CA LEU A 179 -31.51 -8.18 -14.08
C LEU A 179 -32.87 -7.63 -13.67
N ASN A 180 -33.82 -7.62 -14.62
CA ASN A 180 -35.21 -7.24 -14.41
C ASN A 180 -36.15 -8.32 -14.97
N ASN A 181 -37.39 -8.35 -14.48
CA ASN A 181 -38.54 -9.13 -14.97
C ASN A 181 -38.39 -10.64 -15.36
N ILE A 182 -37.40 -11.39 -14.88
CA ILE A 182 -37.28 -12.85 -15.06
C ILE A 182 -37.50 -13.59 -13.72
N TRP A 183 -38.07 -14.80 -13.75
CA TRP A 183 -38.16 -15.70 -12.60
C TRP A 183 -36.76 -16.17 -12.15
N ASN A 184 -36.49 -16.17 -10.85
CA ASN A 184 -35.25 -16.59 -10.18
C ASN A 184 -33.99 -15.80 -10.60
N LYS A 185 -33.90 -14.54 -10.14
CA LYS A 185 -32.79 -13.62 -10.47
C LYS A 185 -31.59 -13.89 -9.58
N LYS A 186 -30.46 -14.21 -10.20
CA LYS A 186 -29.26 -14.66 -9.48
C LYS A 186 -28.04 -14.07 -10.17
N GLY A 187 -27.17 -13.34 -9.47
CA GLY A 187 -25.90 -12.85 -10.03
C GLY A 187 -26.07 -11.67 -10.96
N GLY A 188 -26.20 -10.44 -10.46
CA GLY A 188 -26.29 -9.25 -11.32
C GLY A 188 -24.96 -8.93 -12.02
N GLY A 189 -23.86 -8.95 -11.25
CA GLY A 189 -22.50 -8.91 -11.77
C GLY A 189 -22.06 -10.29 -12.24
N LEU A 190 -21.85 -11.19 -11.27
CA LEU A 190 -21.26 -12.52 -11.48
C LEU A 190 -22.21 -13.65 -11.07
N TYR A 191 -22.20 -14.73 -11.84
CA TYR A 191 -22.92 -15.97 -11.55
C TYR A 191 -22.03 -17.19 -11.71
N PHE A 192 -21.85 -17.98 -10.65
CA PHE A 192 -21.01 -19.18 -10.66
C PHE A 192 -21.81 -20.42 -10.25
N SER A 193 -21.68 -21.49 -11.02
CA SER A 193 -22.37 -22.75 -10.75
C SER A 193 -21.45 -23.95 -10.97
N ASN A 194 -21.39 -24.84 -9.97
CA ASN A 194 -20.59 -26.07 -9.99
C ASN A 194 -19.11 -25.85 -10.33
N CYS A 195 -18.57 -24.68 -10.03
CA CYS A 195 -17.19 -24.33 -10.33
C CYS A 195 -16.28 -24.84 -9.19
N PRO A 196 -15.34 -25.78 -9.47
CA PRO A 196 -14.48 -26.34 -8.43
C PRO A 196 -13.63 -25.29 -7.72
N GLU A 197 -13.26 -24.20 -8.42
CA GLU A 197 -12.50 -23.09 -7.86
C GLU A 197 -12.65 -21.85 -8.75
N ILE A 198 -13.12 -20.75 -8.17
CA ILE A 198 -13.06 -19.43 -8.81
C ILE A 198 -12.28 -18.50 -7.89
N VAL A 199 -11.22 -17.89 -8.44
CA VAL A 199 -10.39 -16.95 -7.71
C VAL A 199 -10.60 -15.55 -8.28
N LEU A 200 -10.87 -14.59 -7.41
CA LEU A 200 -10.91 -13.17 -7.73
C LEU A 200 -9.83 -12.47 -6.91
N GLU A 201 -8.84 -11.90 -7.61
CA GLU A 201 -7.75 -11.14 -7.01
C GLU A 201 -7.85 -9.68 -7.42
N SER A 202 -7.94 -8.81 -6.43
CA SER A 202 -7.99 -7.36 -6.66
C SER A 202 -9.09 -6.89 -7.62
N CYS A 203 -10.17 -7.65 -7.70
CA CYS A 203 -11.33 -7.35 -8.52
C CYS A 203 -12.33 -6.43 -7.81
N LYS A 204 -13.12 -5.71 -8.59
CA LYS A 204 -14.18 -4.81 -8.13
C LYS A 204 -15.53 -5.29 -8.64
N LEU A 205 -16.49 -5.53 -7.74
CA LEU A 205 -17.87 -5.87 -8.08
C LEU A 205 -18.75 -4.73 -7.58
N VAL A 206 -19.02 -3.77 -8.46
CA VAL A 206 -19.58 -2.47 -8.05
C VAL A 206 -20.84 -2.11 -8.82
N LYS A 207 -21.84 -1.57 -8.12
CA LYS A 207 -23.06 -1.01 -8.72
C LYS A 207 -23.85 -1.99 -9.60
N ASN A 208 -23.84 -3.27 -9.27
CA ASN A 208 -24.68 -4.28 -9.93
C ASN A 208 -26.03 -4.38 -9.23
N SER A 209 -27.09 -4.73 -9.98
CA SER A 209 -28.44 -4.62 -9.46
C SER A 209 -29.42 -5.72 -9.89
N LEU A 210 -30.34 -6.06 -8.99
CA LEU A 210 -31.48 -6.92 -9.29
C LEU A 210 -32.76 -6.12 -9.02
N PHE A 211 -33.52 -5.81 -10.06
CA PHE A 211 -34.74 -5.01 -9.98
C PHE A 211 -35.99 -5.84 -10.20
N HIS A 212 -36.95 -5.81 -9.26
CA HIS A 212 -38.19 -6.59 -9.35
C HIS A 212 -39.46 -5.73 -9.31
N TYR A 213 -40.35 -5.93 -10.30
CA TYR A 213 -41.58 -5.16 -10.51
C TYR A 213 -42.86 -6.03 -10.63
N SER A 214 -42.87 -7.29 -10.14
CA SER A 214 -44.04 -8.18 -10.23
C SER A 214 -44.61 -8.58 -8.87
N ASN A 215 -45.86 -9.05 -8.85
CA ASN A 215 -46.59 -9.46 -7.65
C ASN A 215 -46.41 -10.96 -7.34
N VAL A 216 -45.42 -11.64 -7.94
CA VAL A 216 -45.28 -13.10 -7.78
C VAL A 216 -43.98 -13.46 -7.07
N HIS A 217 -44.06 -14.54 -6.28
CA HIS A 217 -42.95 -15.03 -5.50
C HIS A 217 -41.72 -15.32 -6.37
N ASN A 218 -40.60 -14.75 -5.97
CA ASN A 218 -39.37 -14.78 -6.73
C ASN A 218 -38.17 -14.64 -5.79
N GLU A 219 -37.08 -15.29 -6.18
CA GLU A 219 -35.78 -15.27 -5.52
C GLU A 219 -34.89 -14.24 -6.21
N SER A 220 -34.26 -13.35 -5.45
CA SER A 220 -33.29 -12.38 -5.95
C SER A 220 -32.03 -12.47 -5.11
N PHE A 221 -30.99 -13.09 -5.64
CA PHE A 221 -29.78 -13.44 -4.87
C PHE A 221 -28.52 -12.95 -5.55
N GLY A 222 -27.55 -12.42 -4.79
CA GLY A 222 -26.23 -12.07 -5.33
C GLY A 222 -26.30 -10.96 -6.38
N ALA A 223 -26.62 -9.71 -6.00
CA ALA A 223 -26.58 -8.64 -7.00
C ALA A 223 -25.15 -8.39 -7.47
N GLY A 224 -24.17 -8.39 -6.57
CA GLY A 224 -22.75 -8.42 -6.93
C GLY A 224 -22.34 -9.80 -7.45
N LEU A 225 -22.36 -10.80 -6.58
CA LEU A 225 -21.93 -12.18 -6.86
C LEU A 225 -22.95 -13.20 -6.38
N TYR A 226 -23.28 -14.15 -7.25
CA TYR A 226 -24.04 -15.35 -6.92
C TYR A 226 -23.21 -16.60 -7.15
N SER A 227 -23.17 -17.48 -6.15
CA SER A 227 -22.49 -18.77 -6.22
C SER A 227 -23.38 -19.92 -5.76
N ILE A 228 -23.37 -21.01 -6.53
CA ILE A 228 -23.97 -22.28 -6.13
C ILE A 228 -23.03 -23.46 -6.40
N ASN A 229 -22.90 -24.36 -5.42
CA ASN A 229 -22.04 -25.55 -5.46
C ASN A 229 -20.62 -25.26 -5.96
N SER A 230 -20.07 -24.10 -5.60
CA SER A 230 -18.78 -23.64 -6.09
C SER A 230 -17.90 -23.16 -4.95
N ASN A 231 -16.59 -23.30 -5.10
CA ASN A 231 -15.60 -22.74 -4.17
C ASN A 231 -15.13 -21.40 -4.70
N ILE A 232 -15.16 -20.38 -3.87
CA ILE A 232 -14.77 -19.02 -4.26
C ILE A 232 -13.71 -18.50 -3.31
N LYS A 233 -12.65 -17.94 -3.88
CA LYS A 233 -11.66 -17.14 -3.16
C LYS A 233 -11.73 -15.69 -3.64
N LEU A 234 -12.05 -14.77 -2.74
CA LEU A 234 -11.86 -13.33 -2.95
C LEU A 234 -10.64 -12.90 -2.14
N ASP A 235 -9.66 -12.28 -2.80
CA ASP A 235 -8.50 -11.70 -2.13
C ASP A 235 -8.30 -10.27 -2.59
N GLY A 236 -8.21 -9.35 -1.64
CA GLY A 236 -8.06 -7.92 -1.91
C GLY A 236 -9.17 -7.36 -2.79
N CYS A 237 -10.41 -7.83 -2.68
CA CYS A 237 -11.51 -7.42 -3.57
C CYS A 237 -12.41 -6.34 -2.97
N LEU A 238 -13.05 -5.54 -3.84
CA LEU A 238 -14.07 -4.56 -3.46
C LEU A 238 -15.45 -5.00 -3.94
N VAL A 239 -16.40 -5.20 -3.02
CA VAL A 239 -17.82 -5.47 -3.35
C VAL A 239 -18.67 -4.34 -2.79
N GLU A 240 -19.00 -3.36 -3.64
CA GLU A 240 -19.57 -2.09 -3.18
C GLU A 240 -20.79 -1.59 -3.98
N GLY A 241 -21.79 -1.08 -3.25
CA GLY A 241 -22.91 -0.37 -3.86
C GLY A 241 -23.81 -1.24 -4.74
N ASN A 242 -23.80 -2.56 -4.55
CA ASN A 242 -24.70 -3.46 -5.24
C ASN A 242 -26.09 -3.38 -4.60
N ALA A 243 -27.13 -3.60 -5.39
CA ALA A 243 -28.50 -3.35 -4.94
C ALA A 243 -29.49 -4.44 -5.34
N ILE A 244 -30.37 -4.82 -4.42
CA ILE A 244 -31.60 -5.54 -4.76
C ILE A 244 -32.76 -4.61 -4.44
N THR A 245 -33.42 -4.09 -5.47
CA THR A 245 -34.53 -3.13 -5.32
C THR A 245 -35.83 -3.72 -5.81
N LYS A 246 -36.90 -3.57 -5.02
CA LYS A 246 -38.23 -4.12 -5.35
C LYS A 246 -39.34 -3.08 -5.19
N THR A 247 -40.42 -3.23 -5.95
CA THR A 247 -41.59 -2.32 -5.91
C THR A 247 -42.92 -2.97 -5.50
N GLN A 248 -42.96 -4.30 -5.30
CA GLN A 248 -44.17 -5.06 -4.94
C GLN A 248 -43.90 -6.18 -3.90
N GLN A 249 -44.95 -6.77 -3.31
CA GLN A 249 -44.87 -7.68 -2.14
C GLN A 249 -44.65 -9.16 -2.52
N ARG A 250 -44.04 -9.95 -1.59
CA ARG A 250 -43.84 -11.43 -1.58
C ARG A 250 -42.58 -11.99 -2.26
N THR A 251 -41.36 -11.70 -1.80
CA THR A 251 -40.15 -12.25 -2.45
C THR A 251 -38.93 -12.31 -1.51
N ASP A 252 -37.98 -13.21 -1.80
CA ASP A 252 -36.73 -13.37 -1.05
C ASP A 252 -35.58 -12.57 -1.68
N GLY A 253 -34.79 -11.93 -0.82
CA GLY A 253 -33.54 -11.24 -1.10
C GLY A 253 -32.42 -11.81 -0.25
N LYS A 254 -31.34 -12.27 -0.85
CA LYS A 254 -30.22 -12.86 -0.09
C LYS A 254 -28.89 -12.49 -0.72
N GLY A 255 -27.91 -12.12 0.09
CA GLY A 255 -26.55 -11.85 -0.37
C GLY A 255 -26.53 -10.71 -1.39
N VAL A 256 -26.90 -9.48 -1.00
CA VAL A 256 -26.98 -8.37 -1.97
C VAL A 256 -25.61 -8.15 -2.63
N GLY A 257 -24.56 -8.03 -1.82
CA GLY A 257 -23.19 -8.06 -2.28
C GLY A 257 -22.85 -9.47 -2.77
N ILE A 258 -22.80 -10.43 -1.84
CA ILE A 258 -22.30 -11.79 -2.08
C ILE A 258 -23.29 -12.83 -1.58
N TYR A 259 -23.68 -13.76 -2.44
CA TYR A 259 -24.47 -14.95 -2.10
C TYR A 259 -23.66 -16.22 -2.38
N ILE A 260 -23.47 -17.06 -1.37
CA ILE A 260 -22.77 -18.35 -1.48
C ILE A 260 -23.65 -19.48 -0.94
N ASN A 261 -23.91 -20.49 -1.78
CA ASN A 261 -24.66 -21.69 -1.42
C ASN A 261 -23.93 -22.96 -1.87
N GLY A 262 -23.43 -23.76 -0.93
CA GLY A 262 -22.54 -24.88 -1.19
C GLY A 262 -21.07 -24.47 -1.34
N GLY A 263 -20.18 -25.47 -1.35
CA GLY A 263 -18.73 -25.26 -1.45
C GLY A 263 -18.05 -24.82 -0.15
N SER A 264 -16.73 -24.68 -0.23
CA SER A 264 -15.83 -24.09 0.75
C SER A 264 -15.24 -22.83 0.15
N SER A 265 -15.38 -21.69 0.82
CA SER A 265 -14.99 -20.38 0.26
C SER A 265 -14.16 -19.56 1.23
N GLU A 266 -13.40 -18.63 0.68
CA GLU A 266 -12.49 -17.74 1.40
C GLU A 266 -12.71 -16.30 0.93
N ILE A 267 -12.81 -15.37 1.87
CA ILE A 267 -12.89 -13.94 1.60
C ILE A 267 -11.82 -13.28 2.46
N LEU A 268 -10.77 -12.78 1.82
CA LEU A 268 -9.53 -12.33 2.45
C LEU A 268 -9.26 -10.88 2.06
N ASN A 269 -8.79 -10.06 2.99
CA ASN A 269 -8.26 -8.71 2.71
C ASN A 269 -9.24 -7.80 1.93
N SER A 270 -10.53 -8.11 1.97
CA SER A 270 -11.53 -7.57 1.05
C SER A 270 -12.49 -6.62 1.75
N ARG A 271 -13.04 -5.66 1.00
CA ARG A 271 -14.05 -4.71 1.49
C ARG A 271 -15.41 -5.03 0.90
N ILE A 272 -16.40 -5.21 1.77
CA ILE A 272 -17.81 -5.44 1.40
C ILE A 272 -18.64 -4.31 2.01
N ALA A 273 -19.02 -3.33 1.19
CA ALA A 273 -19.56 -2.08 1.72
C ALA A 273 -20.76 -1.52 0.96
N GLY A 274 -21.66 -0.85 1.67
CA GLY A 274 -22.71 -0.06 1.04
C GLY A 274 -23.69 -0.85 0.16
N ASN A 275 -23.79 -2.18 0.35
CA ASN A 275 -24.71 -3.00 -0.42
C ASN A 275 -26.12 -2.88 0.17
N LEU A 276 -27.11 -2.64 -0.69
CA LEU A 276 -28.45 -2.24 -0.28
C LEU A 276 -29.54 -3.20 -0.79
N GLY A 277 -30.20 -3.90 0.13
CA GLY A 277 -31.46 -4.57 -0.15
C GLY A 277 -32.62 -3.65 0.21
N ASN A 278 -33.37 -3.13 -0.77
CA ASN A 278 -34.47 -2.20 -0.52
C ASN A 278 -35.83 -2.76 -0.98
N TYR A 279 -36.72 -2.99 -0.01
CA TYR A 279 -38.00 -3.68 -0.21
C TYR A 279 -39.19 -2.88 0.33
N PRO A 280 -40.35 -2.91 -0.35
CA PRO A 280 -41.54 -2.18 0.06
C PRO A 280 -42.38 -2.86 1.16
N GLY A 281 -41.95 -4.03 1.67
CA GLY A 281 -42.60 -4.78 2.76
C GLY A 281 -43.71 -5.75 2.36
N GLY A 282 -44.11 -6.65 3.27
CA GLY A 282 -45.18 -7.66 3.11
C GLY A 282 -44.92 -8.98 3.85
N PRO A 283 -45.95 -9.79 4.16
CA PRO A 283 -45.88 -10.94 5.09
C PRO A 283 -45.03 -12.15 4.65
N TYR A 284 -44.41 -12.10 3.46
CA TYR A 284 -43.60 -13.19 2.89
C TYR A 284 -42.40 -12.62 2.13
N SER A 285 -41.77 -11.58 2.67
CA SER A 285 -40.59 -10.96 2.04
C SER A 285 -39.44 -10.94 3.03
N TYR A 286 -38.28 -11.46 2.63
CA TYR A 286 -37.06 -11.52 3.45
C TYR A 286 -35.90 -10.84 2.74
N ILE A 287 -35.03 -10.18 3.50
CA ILE A 287 -33.73 -9.68 3.05
C ILE A 287 -32.68 -10.15 4.04
N GLN A 288 -31.71 -10.93 3.60
CA GLN A 288 -30.71 -11.51 4.49
C GLN A 288 -29.32 -11.35 3.89
N GLY A 289 -28.33 -10.93 4.67
CA GLY A 289 -26.97 -10.80 4.15
C GLY A 289 -26.86 -9.70 3.11
N ALA A 290 -27.03 -8.43 3.47
CA ALA A 290 -26.81 -7.37 2.48
C ALA A 290 -25.33 -7.36 2.04
N GLY A 291 -24.39 -7.55 2.95
CA GLY A 291 -23.00 -7.84 2.61
C GLY A 291 -22.85 -9.26 2.08
N ILE A 292 -22.93 -10.24 2.99
CA ILE A 292 -22.67 -11.66 2.70
C ILE A 292 -23.82 -12.53 3.18
N TRP A 293 -24.28 -13.45 2.33
CA TRP A 293 -25.14 -14.56 2.72
C TRP A 293 -24.45 -15.89 2.43
N PHE A 294 -24.38 -16.78 3.43
CA PHE A 294 -23.68 -18.05 3.33
C PHE A 294 -24.53 -19.27 3.75
N SER A 295 -24.42 -20.34 2.97
CA SER A 295 -25.01 -21.66 3.23
C SER A 295 -24.19 -22.76 2.55
N GLY A 296 -22.98 -23.03 3.03
CA GLY A 296 -22.06 -24.01 2.42
C GLY A 296 -21.44 -24.97 3.43
N THR A 297 -20.29 -25.54 3.08
CA THR A 297 -19.49 -26.41 3.97
C THR A 297 -18.69 -25.55 4.95
N SER A 298 -17.85 -24.66 4.41
CA SER A 298 -17.04 -23.73 5.21
C SER A 298 -16.88 -22.36 4.55
N LEU A 299 -16.77 -21.31 5.37
CA LEU A 299 -16.40 -19.97 4.95
C LEU A 299 -15.35 -19.40 5.90
N LEU A 300 -14.21 -18.97 5.37
CA LEU A 300 -13.25 -18.12 6.07
C LEU A 300 -13.46 -16.67 5.63
N VAL A 301 -13.62 -15.76 6.59
CA VAL A 301 -13.58 -14.32 6.37
C VAL A 301 -12.43 -13.77 7.20
N TYR A 302 -11.39 -13.28 6.55
CA TYR A 302 -10.14 -12.89 7.22
C TYR A 302 -9.71 -11.48 6.79
N ASN A 303 -9.37 -10.64 7.76
CA ASN A 303 -8.87 -9.28 7.52
C ASN A 303 -9.80 -8.46 6.60
N CYS A 304 -11.10 -8.55 6.83
CA CYS A 304 -12.12 -7.90 6.01
C CYS A 304 -12.85 -6.79 6.76
N ARG A 305 -13.27 -5.77 6.01
CA ARG A 305 -14.20 -4.74 6.45
C ARG A 305 -15.54 -4.93 5.78
N ILE A 306 -16.54 -5.07 6.62
CA ILE A 306 -17.93 -5.27 6.22
C ILE A 306 -18.74 -4.14 6.82
N SER A 307 -19.05 -3.13 6.01
CA SER A 307 -19.57 -1.87 6.56
C SER A 307 -20.65 -1.18 5.75
N GLY A 308 -21.63 -0.61 6.42
CA GLY A 308 -22.68 0.17 5.75
C GLY A 308 -23.58 -0.66 4.83
N ASN A 309 -23.63 -1.98 5.00
CA ASN A 309 -24.57 -2.83 4.28
C ASN A 309 -25.93 -2.75 4.98
N ASP A 310 -27.01 -2.74 4.20
CA ASP A 310 -28.35 -2.45 4.74
C ASP A 310 -29.42 -3.36 4.10
N CYS A 311 -30.09 -4.13 4.95
CA CYS A 311 -31.30 -4.89 4.68
C CYS A 311 -32.50 -4.02 5.08
N ARG A 312 -33.13 -3.33 4.12
CA ARG A 312 -34.22 -2.39 4.37
C ARG A 312 -35.59 -2.86 3.90
N ILE A 313 -36.56 -2.89 4.82
CA ILE A 313 -37.99 -3.08 4.54
C ILE A 313 -38.78 -1.81 4.93
N ALA A 314 -39.56 -1.25 3.99
CA ALA A 314 -40.22 0.07 4.11
C ALA A 314 -41.51 0.13 4.94
N LEU A 315 -42.06 -1.00 5.40
CA LEU A 315 -43.27 -1.04 6.24
C LEU A 315 -42.89 -1.45 7.67
N SER A 316 -43.10 -0.51 8.61
CA SER A 316 -42.92 -0.52 10.08
C SER A 316 -42.84 -1.89 10.76
N ASP A 317 -41.96 -1.99 11.77
CA ASP A 317 -41.81 -2.85 12.98
C ASP A 317 -42.38 -4.28 12.99
N GLN A 318 -43.51 -4.53 12.35
CA GLN A 318 -44.20 -5.82 12.23
C GLN A 318 -43.40 -6.89 11.48
N TYR A 319 -42.45 -6.49 10.62
CA TYR A 319 -41.66 -7.41 9.78
C TYR A 319 -40.14 -7.17 9.90
N SER A 320 -39.68 -6.51 10.96
CA SER A 320 -38.23 -6.26 11.19
C SER A 320 -37.43 -7.56 11.22
N ASP A 321 -38.00 -8.63 11.76
CA ASP A 321 -37.42 -9.98 11.78
C ASP A 321 -37.14 -10.59 10.40
N ASN A 322 -37.63 -9.98 9.31
CA ASN A 322 -37.37 -10.45 7.96
C ASN A 322 -36.11 -9.80 7.34
N CYS A 323 -35.55 -8.77 7.97
CA CYS A 323 -34.23 -8.21 7.67
C CYS A 323 -33.23 -8.75 8.68
N ARG A 324 -32.24 -9.53 8.22
CA ARG A 324 -31.26 -10.15 9.12
C ARG A 324 -29.86 -10.19 8.53
N GLY A 325 -28.86 -10.16 9.41
CA GLY A 325 -27.44 -10.23 9.07
C GLY A 325 -27.06 -9.25 7.96
N ASP A 326 -27.37 -7.98 8.12
CA ASP A 326 -27.05 -6.91 7.16
C ASP A 326 -25.59 -6.96 6.73
N GLY A 327 -24.66 -7.13 7.68
CA GLY A 327 -23.28 -7.46 7.38
C GLY A 327 -23.15 -8.89 6.83
N ILE A 328 -23.33 -9.88 7.69
CA ILE A 328 -23.21 -11.30 7.36
C ILE A 328 -24.41 -12.08 7.88
N PHE A 329 -25.02 -12.90 7.02
CA PHE A 329 -26.03 -13.89 7.39
C PHE A 329 -25.54 -15.31 7.11
N VAL A 330 -25.50 -16.14 8.16
CA VAL A 330 -25.08 -17.53 8.10
C VAL A 330 -26.29 -18.44 8.29
N ASN A 331 -26.66 -19.16 7.23
CA ASN A 331 -27.78 -20.10 7.26
C ASN A 331 -27.38 -21.51 7.74
N SER A 332 -26.20 -21.99 7.31
CA SER A 332 -25.63 -23.29 7.68
C SER A 332 -24.13 -23.34 7.38
N GLY A 333 -23.45 -24.42 7.77
CA GLY A 333 -22.01 -24.63 7.55
C GLY A 333 -21.15 -24.22 8.73
N THR A 334 -19.84 -24.16 8.52
CA THR A 334 -18.86 -23.66 9.51
C THR A 334 -18.27 -22.35 9.02
N VAL A 335 -18.44 -21.27 9.77
CA VAL A 335 -17.92 -19.94 9.41
C VAL A 335 -16.93 -19.49 10.47
N THR A 336 -15.73 -19.12 10.02
CA THR A 336 -14.70 -18.47 10.83
C THR A 336 -14.52 -17.04 10.34
N ILE A 337 -14.64 -16.09 11.23
CA ILE A 337 -14.41 -14.67 10.99
C ILE A 337 -13.24 -14.25 11.87
N GLU A 338 -12.16 -13.75 11.27
CA GLU A 338 -10.95 -13.42 12.01
C GLU A 338 -10.38 -12.08 11.56
N GLN A 339 -9.92 -11.25 12.51
CA GLN A 339 -9.31 -9.95 12.22
C GLN A 339 -10.20 -9.04 11.36
N CYS A 340 -11.52 -9.11 11.54
CA CYS A 340 -12.45 -8.36 10.72
C CYS A 340 -12.98 -7.12 11.44
N THR A 341 -13.34 -6.09 10.68
CA THR A 341 -14.09 -4.93 11.19
C THR A 341 -15.49 -4.93 10.56
N ILE A 342 -16.50 -5.31 11.34
CA ILE A 342 -17.90 -5.37 10.94
C ILE A 342 -18.63 -4.20 11.59
N VAL A 343 -18.88 -3.14 10.82
CA VAL A 343 -19.20 -1.83 11.40
C VAL A 343 -20.28 -1.06 10.65
N GLY A 344 -21.22 -0.46 11.38
CA GLY A 344 -22.16 0.49 10.77
C GLY A 344 -23.13 -0.16 9.79
N ASN A 345 -23.44 -1.46 9.93
CA ASN A 345 -24.46 -2.11 9.09
C ASN A 345 -25.86 -1.76 9.61
N GLY A 346 -26.83 -1.61 8.71
CA GLY A 346 -28.14 -0.98 8.99
C GLY A 346 -28.97 -1.67 10.07
N GLY A 347 -28.86 -2.99 10.15
CA GLY A 347 -29.43 -3.87 11.17
C GLY A 347 -28.34 -4.71 11.83
N GLU A 348 -28.31 -6.00 11.54
CA GLU A 348 -27.41 -6.93 12.25
C GLU A 348 -25.99 -6.97 11.65
N GLY A 349 -24.94 -6.97 12.48
CA GLY A 349 -23.56 -7.19 12.06
C GLY A 349 -23.38 -8.62 11.55
N VAL A 350 -23.53 -9.61 12.44
CA VAL A 350 -23.47 -11.05 12.10
C VAL A 350 -24.68 -11.78 12.66
N CYS A 351 -25.42 -12.47 11.77
CA CYS A 351 -26.57 -13.29 12.14
C CYS A 351 -26.31 -14.77 11.87
N ARG A 352 -26.37 -15.58 12.91
CA ARG A 352 -26.29 -17.05 12.84
C ARG A 352 -27.69 -17.63 12.97
N ASN A 353 -28.23 -18.14 11.85
CA ASN A 353 -29.48 -18.88 11.81
C ASN A 353 -29.28 -20.40 12.00
N GLY A 354 -28.13 -20.92 11.54
CA GLY A 354 -27.76 -22.33 11.67
C GLY A 354 -26.26 -22.53 11.44
N GLY A 355 -25.79 -23.78 11.61
CA GLY A 355 -24.35 -24.08 11.51
C GLY A 355 -23.54 -23.60 12.72
N THR A 356 -22.22 -23.48 12.56
CA THR A 356 -21.29 -22.99 13.58
C THR A 356 -20.67 -21.69 13.09
N VAL A 357 -20.63 -20.67 13.94
CA VAL A 357 -19.97 -19.40 13.64
C VAL A 357 -19.02 -19.09 14.80
N THR A 358 -17.76 -18.87 14.45
CA THR A 358 -16.70 -18.43 15.34
C THR A 358 -16.20 -17.07 14.85
N ILE A 359 -16.07 -16.11 15.77
CA ILE A 359 -15.50 -14.80 15.49
C ILE A 359 -14.35 -14.57 16.46
N GLU A 360 -13.18 -14.28 15.92
CA GLU A 360 -11.93 -14.12 16.67
C GLU A 360 -11.27 -12.78 16.31
N ASN A 361 -10.72 -12.10 17.32
CA ASN A 361 -9.87 -10.92 17.15
C ASN A 361 -10.49 -9.83 16.26
N SER A 362 -11.81 -9.64 16.35
CA SER A 362 -12.58 -8.81 15.43
C SER A 362 -13.36 -7.73 16.15
N ILE A 363 -13.77 -6.72 15.40
CA ILE A 363 -14.56 -5.60 15.90
C ILE A 363 -15.95 -5.66 15.30
N LEU A 364 -16.96 -5.61 16.16
CA LEU A 364 -18.36 -5.50 15.80
C LEU A 364 -18.91 -4.27 16.51
N TRP A 365 -19.17 -3.21 15.73
CA TRP A 365 -19.47 -1.91 16.31
C TRP A 365 -20.44 -1.08 15.48
N SER A 366 -21.31 -0.31 16.13
CA SER A 366 -22.30 0.56 15.50
C SER A 366 -23.19 -0.16 14.49
N ASN A 367 -23.37 -1.46 14.63
CA ASN A 367 -24.43 -2.19 13.95
C ASN A 367 -25.73 -1.92 14.72
N GLY A 368 -26.88 -2.06 14.08
CA GLY A 368 -28.17 -2.04 14.80
C GLY A 368 -28.23 -3.11 15.91
N ASP A 369 -27.70 -4.30 15.63
CA ASP A 369 -27.36 -5.34 16.61
C ASP A 369 -26.05 -6.01 16.17
N ASP A 370 -25.08 -6.24 17.06
CA ASP A 370 -23.75 -6.69 16.61
C ASP A 370 -23.73 -8.17 16.24
N VAL A 371 -24.32 -9.01 17.10
CA VAL A 371 -24.43 -10.44 16.88
C VAL A 371 -25.84 -10.94 17.17
N ARG A 372 -26.35 -11.85 16.33
CA ARG A 372 -27.64 -12.52 16.56
C ARG A 372 -27.50 -14.03 16.43
N GLY A 373 -27.99 -14.74 17.45
CA GLY A 373 -27.92 -16.20 17.56
C GLY A 373 -26.69 -16.69 18.33
N THR A 374 -26.54 -18.00 18.49
CA THR A 374 -25.39 -18.57 19.22
C THR A 374 -24.12 -18.50 18.36
N ILE A 375 -23.21 -17.60 18.72
CA ILE A 375 -21.91 -17.36 18.06
C ILE A 375 -20.80 -17.49 19.12
N MET A 376 -19.69 -18.13 18.76
CA MET A 376 -18.51 -18.22 19.62
C MET A 376 -17.64 -17.00 19.38
N LEU A 377 -17.37 -16.22 20.43
CA LEU A 377 -16.60 -14.98 20.38
C LEU A 377 -15.32 -15.15 21.21
N SER A 378 -14.17 -14.76 20.68
CA SER A 378 -12.93 -14.69 21.46
C SER A 378 -12.05 -13.51 21.02
N GLY A 379 -11.57 -12.72 21.98
CA GLY A 379 -10.76 -11.53 21.71
C GLY A 379 -11.47 -10.47 20.88
N CYS A 380 -12.79 -10.41 20.91
CA CYS A 380 -13.59 -9.47 20.11
C CYS A 380 -13.95 -8.20 20.90
N ASN A 381 -14.09 -7.08 20.19
CA ASN A 381 -14.72 -5.87 20.70
C ASN A 381 -16.14 -5.74 20.15
N VAL A 382 -17.16 -5.78 21.04
CA VAL A 382 -18.58 -5.84 20.66
C VAL A 382 -19.37 -4.74 21.40
N GLU A 383 -20.02 -3.83 20.66
CA GLU A 383 -20.64 -2.61 21.24
C GLU A 383 -21.73 -2.89 22.28
N ASN A 384 -22.60 -3.86 22.02
CA ASN A 384 -23.73 -4.16 22.90
C ASN A 384 -23.38 -5.07 24.11
N GLY A 385 -22.12 -5.54 24.20
CA GLY A 385 -21.59 -6.36 25.29
C GLY A 385 -21.87 -7.87 25.18
N ASP A 386 -22.25 -8.35 23.99
CA ASP A 386 -22.47 -9.78 23.77
C ASP A 386 -21.17 -10.59 23.99
N GLY A 387 -21.21 -11.52 24.94
CA GLY A 387 -20.04 -12.34 25.31
C GLY A 387 -19.01 -11.63 26.21
N ASP A 388 -19.35 -10.45 26.76
CA ASP A 388 -18.48 -9.69 27.65
C ASP A 388 -17.97 -10.51 28.84
N ALA A 389 -16.68 -10.35 29.16
CA ALA A 389 -15.95 -11.03 30.22
C ALA A 389 -15.75 -12.55 30.05
N GLU A 390 -16.10 -13.12 28.89
CA GLU A 390 -15.76 -14.48 28.47
C GLU A 390 -14.67 -14.45 27.39
N ASP A 391 -13.70 -15.37 27.43
CA ASP A 391 -12.67 -15.63 26.40
C ASP A 391 -11.98 -14.39 25.77
N GLY A 392 -11.75 -13.35 26.57
CA GLY A 392 -11.01 -12.15 26.20
C GLY A 392 -11.82 -11.08 25.45
N ASN A 393 -13.15 -11.21 25.38
CA ASN A 393 -14.03 -10.21 24.77
C ASN A 393 -14.23 -8.99 25.66
N PHE A 394 -14.47 -7.84 25.04
CA PHE A 394 -14.73 -6.58 25.73
C PHE A 394 -15.66 -5.67 24.93
N SER A 395 -16.17 -4.63 25.59
CA SER A 395 -17.07 -3.63 24.99
C SER A 395 -16.58 -2.23 25.34
N GLU A 396 -15.74 -1.67 24.47
CA GLU A 396 -15.15 -0.33 24.63
C GLU A 396 -15.12 0.40 23.29
N ASP A 397 -15.27 1.72 23.27
CA ASP A 397 -15.21 2.51 22.03
C ASP A 397 -13.92 2.18 21.25
N PRO A 398 -13.99 1.65 20.01
CA PRO A 398 -12.82 1.31 19.22
C PRO A 398 -11.95 2.51 18.84
N HIS A 399 -12.43 3.75 19.07
CA HIS A 399 -11.74 4.99 18.71
C HIS A 399 -11.37 5.03 17.23
N PHE A 400 -12.36 4.77 16.37
CA PHE A 400 -12.12 4.70 14.94
C PHE A 400 -11.52 5.99 14.35
N GLU A 401 -10.33 5.89 13.74
CA GLU A 401 -9.70 6.93 12.94
C GLU A 401 -9.95 6.73 11.44
N ARG A 402 -9.81 7.82 10.66
CA ARG A 402 -9.84 7.92 9.17
C ARG A 402 -10.11 6.59 8.43
N GLY A 403 -11.39 6.25 8.29
CA GLY A 403 -11.82 5.07 7.54
C GLY A 403 -12.17 3.84 8.38
N LEU A 404 -12.47 3.99 9.68
CA LEU A 404 -12.91 2.92 10.59
C LEU A 404 -11.80 1.94 11.02
N ARG A 405 -10.59 2.43 11.29
CA ARG A 405 -9.52 1.68 11.97
C ARG A 405 -9.45 2.05 13.45
N PRO A 406 -9.19 1.13 14.38
CA PRO A 406 -8.93 1.50 15.77
C PRO A 406 -7.75 2.45 15.90
N ALA A 407 -7.82 3.39 16.84
CA ALA A 407 -6.67 4.23 17.17
C ALA A 407 -5.49 3.35 17.66
N PRO A 408 -4.23 3.65 17.27
CA PRO A 408 -3.07 2.81 17.62
C PRO A 408 -2.79 2.66 19.13
N ASP A 409 -3.41 3.50 19.95
CA ASP A 409 -3.24 3.57 21.41
C ASP A 409 -4.47 3.08 22.20
N GLY A 410 -5.53 2.63 21.51
CA GLY A 410 -6.74 2.10 22.15
C GLY A 410 -6.66 0.61 22.48
N SER A 411 -7.52 0.12 23.38
CA SER A 411 -7.65 -1.30 23.73
C SER A 411 -7.96 -2.21 22.53
N SER A 412 -8.42 -1.63 21.41
CA SER A 412 -8.71 -2.31 20.14
C SER A 412 -7.56 -2.25 19.12
N ALA A 413 -6.39 -1.70 19.44
CA ALA A 413 -5.29 -1.48 18.48
C ALA A 413 -4.71 -2.77 17.84
N HIS A 414 -4.96 -3.93 18.45
CA HIS A 414 -4.45 -5.23 18.00
C HIS A 414 -5.53 -6.15 17.38
N ILE A 415 -6.75 -5.67 17.20
CA ILE A 415 -7.89 -6.45 16.70
C ILE A 415 -8.65 -5.69 15.59
N GLY A 416 -9.35 -6.42 14.73
CA GLY A 416 -10.03 -5.86 13.55
C GLY A 416 -9.16 -5.70 12.30
N ALA A 417 -9.78 -5.28 11.19
CA ALA A 417 -9.14 -5.27 9.88
C ALA A 417 -8.08 -4.16 9.75
N SER A 418 -6.83 -4.56 9.58
CA SER A 418 -5.70 -3.68 9.24
C SER A 418 -5.59 -3.55 7.73
N TYR A 419 -6.03 -2.42 7.17
CA TYR A 419 -5.82 -2.16 5.74
C TYR A 419 -4.46 -1.54 5.47
N PRO A 420 -3.83 -1.89 4.35
CA PRO A 420 -3.46 -0.96 3.28
C PRO A 420 -4.65 -0.86 2.32
N GLU A 421 -4.87 0.29 1.68
CA GLU A 421 -5.92 0.43 0.68
C GLU A 421 -5.72 -0.57 -0.48
N LEU A 422 -6.84 -1.03 -1.04
CA LEU A 422 -6.96 -1.94 -2.18
C LEU A 422 -6.29 -1.33 -3.44
N GLN A 423 -5.00 -1.61 -3.64
CA GLN A 423 -4.26 -1.40 -4.89
C GLN A 423 -3.94 -2.78 -5.48
N PRO A 424 -4.45 -3.10 -6.68
CA PRO A 424 -4.13 -4.35 -7.35
C PRO A 424 -2.66 -4.38 -7.73
N ASN A 425 -1.92 -5.37 -7.23
CA ASN A 425 -0.64 -5.84 -7.78
C ASN A 425 0.42 -4.74 -8.05
N LEU A 426 1.15 -4.36 -7.01
CA LEU A 426 2.35 -3.54 -7.15
C LEU A 426 3.56 -4.45 -6.88
N ALA A 427 4.25 -4.89 -7.94
CA ALA A 427 5.20 -5.99 -7.94
C ALA A 427 6.22 -5.97 -6.78
N ASP A 428 6.50 -7.12 -6.17
CA ASP A 428 7.66 -7.30 -5.30
C ASP A 428 8.89 -7.64 -6.14
N LEU A 429 9.96 -6.86 -5.98
CA LEU A 429 11.26 -7.10 -6.57
C LEU A 429 12.28 -7.35 -5.46
N TYR A 430 13.06 -8.40 -5.57
CA TYR A 430 14.11 -8.75 -4.63
C TYR A 430 15.47 -8.45 -5.24
N VAL A 431 16.33 -7.78 -4.47
CA VAL A 431 17.66 -7.36 -4.88
C VAL A 431 18.69 -7.84 -3.87
N SER A 432 19.80 -8.39 -4.37
CA SER A 432 20.93 -8.81 -3.56
C SER A 432 22.23 -8.50 -4.28
N ALA A 433 23.04 -7.61 -3.69
CA ALA A 433 24.35 -7.27 -4.23
C ALA A 433 25.34 -8.47 -4.23
N GLU A 434 25.12 -9.47 -3.36
CA GLU A 434 26.01 -10.63 -3.21
C GLU A 434 25.60 -11.82 -4.08
N THR A 435 24.30 -12.13 -4.12
CA THR A 435 23.77 -13.34 -4.75
C THR A 435 22.93 -13.08 -6.01
N GLY A 436 22.56 -11.83 -6.27
CA GLY A 436 21.73 -11.45 -7.40
C GLY A 436 22.47 -11.39 -8.73
N SER A 437 21.70 -11.29 -9.82
CA SER A 437 22.23 -11.17 -11.19
C SER A 437 21.34 -10.28 -12.05
N ASP A 438 21.90 -9.22 -12.64
CA ASP A 438 21.14 -8.38 -13.59
C ASP A 438 21.03 -8.99 -15.00
N VAL A 439 21.68 -10.14 -15.23
CA VAL A 439 21.64 -10.87 -16.50
C VAL A 439 20.63 -12.03 -16.43
N THR A 440 20.57 -12.71 -15.30
CA THR A 440 19.79 -13.94 -15.12
C THR A 440 18.76 -13.86 -14.00
N GLY A 441 18.83 -12.85 -13.14
CA GLY A 441 17.82 -12.60 -12.12
C GLY A 441 16.57 -12.02 -12.74
N ASP A 442 15.41 -12.47 -12.26
CA ASP A 442 14.10 -12.01 -12.69
C ASP A 442 13.44 -11.08 -11.66
N GLY A 443 14.10 -10.83 -10.53
CA GLY A 443 13.58 -10.01 -9.45
C GLY A 443 12.68 -10.76 -8.48
N SER A 444 12.53 -12.09 -8.62
CA SER A 444 11.95 -12.93 -7.58
C SER A 444 12.93 -13.16 -6.43
N GLU A 445 12.42 -13.60 -5.28
CA GLU A 445 13.25 -13.96 -4.11
C GLU A 445 14.26 -15.09 -4.42
N ILE A 446 13.93 -15.99 -5.34
CA ILE A 446 14.77 -17.14 -5.73
C ILE A 446 15.84 -16.73 -6.74
N ALA A 447 15.57 -15.72 -7.57
CA ALA A 447 16.48 -15.20 -8.58
C ALA A 447 16.55 -13.66 -8.51
N PRO A 448 17.11 -13.10 -7.42
CA PRO A 448 17.11 -11.66 -7.20
C PRO A 448 17.95 -10.92 -8.24
N LEU A 449 17.61 -9.65 -8.46
CA LEU A 449 18.44 -8.73 -9.25
C LEU A 449 19.73 -8.40 -8.48
N ALA A 450 20.81 -8.08 -9.19
CA ALA A 450 22.06 -7.69 -8.55
C ALA A 450 22.04 -6.22 -8.12
N THR A 451 21.28 -5.36 -8.82
CA THR A 451 21.30 -3.91 -8.59
C THR A 451 19.91 -3.31 -8.37
N LEU A 452 19.88 -2.29 -7.53
CA LEU A 452 18.73 -1.41 -7.33
C LEU A 452 18.44 -0.60 -8.60
N THR A 453 19.48 -0.24 -9.37
CA THR A 453 19.33 0.36 -10.70
C THR A 453 18.45 -0.50 -11.58
N LYS A 454 18.72 -1.81 -11.66
CA LYS A 454 17.94 -2.71 -12.51
C LYS A 454 16.51 -2.89 -11.99
N ALA A 455 16.35 -2.96 -10.67
CA ALA A 455 15.04 -3.04 -10.04
C ALA A 455 14.20 -1.79 -10.30
N LEU A 456 14.77 -0.59 -10.17
CA LEU A 456 14.10 0.68 -10.47
C LEU A 456 13.82 0.87 -11.96
N GLU A 457 14.67 0.35 -12.86
CA GLU A 457 14.39 0.31 -14.31
C GLU A 457 13.18 -0.60 -14.63
N ALA A 458 12.93 -1.64 -13.82
CA ALA A 458 11.81 -2.57 -13.96
C ALA A 458 10.56 -2.14 -13.16
N ALA A 459 10.72 -1.24 -12.21
CA ALA A 459 9.67 -0.83 -11.29
C ALA A 459 8.57 -0.04 -12.00
N VAL A 460 7.33 -0.38 -11.68
CA VAL A 460 6.11 0.35 -12.06
C VAL A 460 5.47 0.99 -10.82
N GLN A 461 4.48 1.86 -11.01
CA GLN A 461 3.75 2.49 -9.91
C GLN A 461 3.42 1.48 -8.79
N GLY A 462 3.82 1.82 -7.57
CA GLY A 462 3.60 1.06 -6.33
C GLY A 462 4.58 -0.05 -6.00
N THR A 463 5.49 -0.40 -6.90
CA THR A 463 6.41 -1.55 -6.75
C THR A 463 7.14 -1.51 -5.42
N ARG A 464 7.30 -2.67 -4.78
CA ARG A 464 8.07 -2.85 -3.54
C ARG A 464 9.39 -3.55 -3.86
N ILE A 465 10.49 -2.89 -3.52
CA ILE A 465 11.84 -3.38 -3.78
C ILE A 465 12.46 -3.79 -2.44
N HIS A 466 12.63 -5.08 -2.23
CA HIS A 466 13.25 -5.69 -1.06
C HIS A 466 14.76 -5.84 -1.29
N ALA A 467 15.56 -5.06 -0.57
CA ALA A 467 17.01 -5.04 -0.68
C ALA A 467 17.63 -5.85 0.47
N ALA A 468 18.27 -6.96 0.12
CA ALA A 468 19.02 -7.78 1.07
C ALA A 468 20.24 -7.01 1.62
N PRO A 469 20.76 -7.38 2.80
CA PRO A 469 22.01 -6.89 3.35
C PRO A 469 23.14 -6.92 2.32
N GLY A 470 23.87 -5.82 2.20
CA GLY A 470 24.89 -5.66 1.18
C GLY A 470 25.25 -4.22 0.86
N ILE A 471 26.34 -4.05 0.11
CA ILE A 471 26.79 -2.73 -0.35
C ILE A 471 26.45 -2.56 -1.83
N TYR A 472 25.42 -1.77 -2.10
CA TYR A 472 24.97 -1.37 -3.44
C TYR A 472 25.78 -0.16 -3.89
N THR A 473 26.75 -0.38 -4.79
CA THR A 473 27.74 0.65 -5.15
C THR A 473 28.21 0.55 -6.61
N THR A 474 29.02 1.53 -7.04
CA THR A 474 29.63 1.55 -8.37
C THR A 474 30.69 0.44 -8.53
N PRO A 475 30.89 -0.11 -9.73
CA PRO A 475 30.28 0.29 -11.00
C PRO A 475 28.93 -0.39 -11.30
N ALA A 476 28.42 -1.25 -10.41
CA ALA A 476 27.18 -1.98 -10.63
C ALA A 476 25.97 -1.03 -10.63
N GLU A 477 25.87 -0.16 -9.62
CA GLU A 477 24.84 0.87 -9.55
C GLU A 477 25.15 2.08 -10.44
N LYS A 478 24.10 2.69 -11.00
CA LYS A 478 24.15 3.99 -11.67
C LYS A 478 23.52 5.05 -10.77
N PHE A 479 24.33 6.00 -10.33
CA PHE A 479 23.89 7.08 -9.45
C PHE A 479 23.57 8.38 -10.21
N PRO A 480 22.51 9.13 -9.84
CA PRO A 480 21.58 8.83 -8.75
C PRO A 480 20.62 7.68 -9.08
N LEU A 481 20.19 6.95 -8.05
CA LEU A 481 19.02 6.08 -8.15
C LEU A 481 17.77 6.98 -8.28
N GLU A 482 17.01 6.80 -9.34
CA GLU A 482 15.89 7.68 -9.68
C GLU A 482 14.56 7.02 -9.34
N ILE A 483 13.80 7.64 -8.44
CA ILE A 483 12.43 7.25 -8.11
C ILE A 483 11.49 8.23 -8.81
N ARG A 484 10.87 7.74 -9.88
CA ARG A 484 10.02 8.55 -10.76
C ARG A 484 8.55 8.15 -10.73
N GLU A 485 8.29 6.88 -10.45
CA GLU A 485 6.95 6.32 -10.38
C GLU A 485 6.33 6.57 -9.00
N ASP A 486 5.01 6.74 -8.97
CA ASP A 486 4.26 6.92 -7.72
C ASP A 486 4.28 5.62 -6.90
N GLY A 487 4.24 5.71 -5.57
CA GLY A 487 4.08 4.56 -4.66
C GLY A 487 5.25 3.59 -4.54
N ILE A 488 6.41 3.87 -5.14
CA ILE A 488 7.58 2.99 -5.05
C ILE A 488 8.08 2.86 -3.60
N GLN A 489 8.26 1.63 -3.14
CA GLN A 489 8.85 1.34 -1.84
C GLN A 489 10.21 0.67 -2.03
N ILE A 490 11.23 1.11 -1.29
CA ILE A 490 12.52 0.43 -1.18
C ILE A 490 12.74 0.09 0.29
N ILE A 491 12.79 -1.19 0.59
CA ILE A 491 12.79 -1.75 1.93
C ILE A 491 14.08 -2.54 2.09
N GLY A 492 14.99 -2.03 2.91
CA GLY A 492 16.16 -2.76 3.39
C GLY A 492 15.82 -3.56 4.64
N GLU A 493 16.50 -4.69 4.82
CA GLU A 493 16.34 -5.52 6.03
C GLU A 493 16.79 -4.76 7.29
N GLU A 494 17.99 -4.18 7.29
CA GLU A 494 18.53 -3.38 8.39
C GLU A 494 19.45 -2.27 7.87
N ALA A 495 19.32 -1.04 8.37
CA ALA A 495 20.04 0.10 7.82
C ALA A 495 21.56 0.02 7.98
N ASP A 496 22.05 -0.66 9.01
CA ASP A 496 23.49 -0.86 9.25
C ASP A 496 24.13 -1.83 8.24
N GLU A 497 23.32 -2.67 7.59
CA GLU A 497 23.80 -3.73 6.68
C GLU A 497 23.39 -3.50 5.22
N THR A 498 22.26 -2.83 4.98
CA THR A 498 21.76 -2.51 3.63
C THR A 498 22.20 -1.11 3.21
N ILE A 499 23.35 -1.05 2.54
CA ILE A 499 24.08 0.20 2.30
C ILE A 499 24.08 0.58 0.82
N ILE A 500 23.46 1.71 0.50
CA ILE A 500 23.52 2.35 -0.81
C ILE A 500 24.64 3.40 -0.80
N ASP A 501 25.71 3.10 -1.53
CA ASP A 501 26.97 3.81 -1.45
C ASP A 501 27.38 4.38 -2.81
N ALA A 502 27.18 5.69 -2.98
CA ALA A 502 27.51 6.37 -4.23
C ALA A 502 29.03 6.50 -4.48
N ALA A 503 29.89 6.16 -3.51
CA ALA A 503 31.35 6.20 -3.66
C ALA A 503 31.90 7.53 -4.22
N ASN A 504 31.26 8.65 -3.90
CA ASN A 504 31.53 10.01 -4.39
C ASN A 504 31.30 10.22 -5.89
N SER A 505 30.54 9.35 -6.55
CA SER A 505 30.27 9.42 -8.00
C SER A 505 29.17 10.41 -8.40
N GLY A 506 28.33 10.81 -7.45
CA GLY A 506 27.20 11.70 -7.70
C GLY A 506 26.24 11.74 -6.50
N ARG A 507 25.00 12.16 -6.74
CA ARG A 507 23.91 12.09 -5.76
C ARG A 507 23.52 10.63 -5.51
N VAL A 508 23.07 10.25 -4.30
CA VAL A 508 22.63 8.87 -4.02
C VAL A 508 21.24 8.60 -4.59
N VAL A 509 20.22 9.38 -4.22
CA VAL A 509 18.82 9.18 -4.66
C VAL A 509 18.20 10.50 -5.13
N ASP A 510 17.39 10.42 -6.19
CA ASP A 510 16.57 11.51 -6.71
C ASP A 510 15.09 11.10 -6.75
N ILE A 511 14.21 11.89 -6.12
CA ILE A 511 12.76 11.66 -6.05
C ILE A 511 12.02 12.87 -6.61
N ASN A 512 11.55 12.80 -7.85
CA ASN A 512 10.98 13.97 -8.52
C ASN A 512 9.55 13.72 -8.98
N GLY A 513 8.60 14.44 -8.36
CA GLY A 513 7.17 14.36 -8.70
C GLY A 513 6.43 13.14 -8.17
N ALA A 514 7.15 12.11 -7.70
CA ALA A 514 6.58 10.88 -7.17
C ALA A 514 5.70 11.12 -5.94
N ARG A 515 4.50 10.55 -5.92
CA ARG A 515 3.48 10.68 -4.87
C ARG A 515 2.90 9.30 -4.54
N GLY A 516 1.91 9.27 -3.65
CA GLY A 516 1.34 8.02 -3.16
C GLY A 516 2.17 7.47 -1.99
N ASP A 517 2.21 6.14 -1.86
CA ASP A 517 2.83 5.44 -0.73
C ASP A 517 4.34 5.19 -0.95
N VAL A 518 5.07 6.22 -1.40
CA VAL A 518 6.53 6.11 -1.58
C VAL A 518 7.20 5.94 -0.22
N LEU A 519 7.99 4.88 -0.04
CA LEU A 519 8.63 4.54 1.22
C LEU A 519 10.10 4.19 1.00
N LEU A 520 10.99 4.76 1.80
CA LEU A 520 12.35 4.28 1.96
C LEU A 520 12.52 3.84 3.41
N SER A 521 12.78 2.55 3.63
CA SER A 521 12.84 1.97 4.98
C SER A 521 14.06 1.09 5.16
N GLY A 522 14.76 1.20 6.30
CA GLY A 522 15.87 0.28 6.65
C GLY A 522 17.11 0.39 5.75
N LEU A 523 17.44 1.59 5.25
CA LEU A 523 18.52 1.81 4.28
C LEU A 523 19.56 2.82 4.77
N THR A 524 20.83 2.59 4.44
CA THR A 524 21.88 3.63 4.52
C THR A 524 22.10 4.29 3.16
N PHE A 525 22.04 5.63 3.09
CA PHE A 525 22.43 6.44 1.93
C PHE A 525 23.72 7.19 2.21
N ARG A 526 24.83 6.82 1.56
CA ARG A 526 26.14 7.41 1.89
C ARG A 526 27.05 7.75 0.73
N ARG A 527 28.01 8.64 1.05
CA ARG A 527 29.09 9.11 0.17
C ARG A 527 28.60 9.66 -1.17
N GLY A 528 27.43 10.30 -1.19
CA GLY A 528 27.02 11.14 -2.30
C GLY A 528 27.87 12.42 -2.35
N LEU A 529 28.36 12.81 -3.54
CA LEU A 529 29.18 14.01 -3.73
C LEU A 529 28.76 14.75 -5.00
N LEU A 530 28.38 16.02 -4.86
CA LEU A 530 28.15 16.93 -5.99
C LEU A 530 29.13 18.10 -5.93
N ASP A 531 29.88 18.35 -7.02
CA ASP A 531 30.81 19.48 -7.14
C ASP A 531 30.31 20.51 -8.19
N SER A 532 29.96 21.73 -7.75
CA SER A 532 29.46 22.80 -8.63
C SER A 532 30.61 23.56 -9.30
N PHE A 533 31.22 23.00 -10.36
CA PHE A 533 32.39 23.62 -11.00
C PHE A 533 32.22 24.23 -12.40
N LYS A 534 31.01 24.29 -12.99
CA LYS A 534 30.91 24.71 -14.40
C LYS A 534 29.88 25.77 -14.80
N THR A 535 28.90 26.11 -14.00
CA THR A 535 27.98 27.24 -14.27
C THR A 535 27.42 27.69 -12.92
N LYS A 536 26.94 28.92 -12.78
CA LYS A 536 26.18 29.37 -11.58
C LYS A 536 25.05 28.36 -11.30
N ILE A 537 25.25 27.40 -10.40
CA ILE A 537 24.31 26.31 -10.15
C ILE A 537 23.92 26.33 -8.68
N THR A 538 22.61 26.30 -8.45
CA THR A 538 22.02 25.85 -7.19
C THR A 538 22.12 24.33 -7.13
N ILE A 539 22.80 23.79 -6.12
CA ILE A 539 22.89 22.34 -5.91
C ILE A 539 22.12 21.94 -4.65
N HIS A 540 21.49 20.78 -4.73
CA HIS A 540 20.60 20.26 -3.70
C HIS A 540 20.92 18.81 -3.39
N GLY A 541 20.87 18.40 -2.12
CA GLY A 541 20.76 16.99 -1.72
C GLY A 541 21.84 16.08 -2.30
N ALA A 542 23.00 15.96 -1.66
CA ALA A 542 24.02 15.01 -2.13
C ALA A 542 23.66 13.56 -1.79
N GLY A 543 22.99 13.32 -0.65
CA GLY A 543 22.37 12.03 -0.34
C GLY A 543 21.06 11.90 -1.12
N ILE A 544 20.01 12.56 -0.62
CA ILE A 544 18.67 12.50 -1.21
C ILE A 544 18.25 13.89 -1.69
N TYR A 545 17.82 13.99 -2.95
CA TYR A 545 17.10 15.16 -3.44
C TYR A 545 15.66 14.77 -3.73
N ALA A 546 14.71 15.58 -3.27
CA ALA A 546 13.32 15.43 -3.64
C ALA A 546 12.67 16.75 -4.04
N SER A 547 11.81 16.72 -5.06
CA SER A 547 10.99 17.87 -5.45
C SER A 547 9.55 17.49 -5.83
N SER A 548 8.58 18.26 -5.35
CA SER A 548 7.15 18.13 -5.64
C SER A 548 6.56 16.74 -5.33
N ALA A 549 7.17 16.02 -4.38
CA ALA A 549 6.95 14.60 -4.09
C ALA A 549 6.29 14.34 -2.72
N GLY A 550 5.63 13.20 -2.53
CA GLY A 550 5.12 12.74 -1.23
C GLY A 550 5.73 11.39 -0.86
N PHE A 551 6.41 11.28 0.28
CA PHE A 551 7.11 10.06 0.67
C PHE A 551 7.40 9.95 2.17
N SER A 552 7.68 8.74 2.63
CA SER A 552 8.09 8.40 4.00
C SER A 552 9.54 7.92 4.05
N LEU A 553 10.28 8.31 5.09
CA LEU A 553 11.57 7.75 5.46
C LEU A 553 11.44 7.07 6.83
N GLU A 554 11.82 5.81 6.92
CA GLU A 554 11.69 5.03 8.15
C GLU A 554 13.01 4.31 8.46
N ALA A 555 13.50 4.42 9.69
CA ALA A 555 14.72 3.73 10.13
C ALA A 555 15.93 3.87 9.18
N CYS A 556 16.06 4.99 8.47
CA CYS A 556 17.11 5.20 7.46
C CYS A 556 18.31 5.97 8.01
N ILE A 557 19.51 5.69 7.49
CA ILE A 557 20.75 6.40 7.84
C ILE A 557 21.27 7.19 6.63
N ILE A 558 21.21 8.52 6.69
CA ILE A 558 21.77 9.42 5.68
C ILE A 558 23.13 9.89 6.20
N SER A 559 24.23 9.37 5.64
CA SER A 559 25.56 9.61 6.21
C SER A 559 26.66 10.01 5.22
N ASN A 560 27.56 10.88 5.67
CA ASN A 560 28.78 11.24 4.94
C ASN A 560 28.54 11.74 3.50
N ASN A 561 27.38 12.36 3.24
CA ASN A 561 27.09 12.99 1.96
C ASN A 561 27.60 14.43 1.95
N ALA A 562 28.04 14.92 0.79
CA ALA A 562 28.67 16.21 0.67
C ALA A 562 28.28 17.00 -0.57
N LEU A 563 27.94 18.27 -0.38
CA LEU A 563 27.89 19.26 -1.46
C LEU A 563 29.21 20.05 -1.45
N LYS A 564 29.85 20.21 -2.61
CA LYS A 564 31.09 20.95 -2.76
C LYS A 564 30.98 22.05 -3.82
N ALA A 565 31.50 23.23 -3.54
CA ALA A 565 31.78 24.26 -4.53
C ALA A 565 33.28 24.58 -4.50
N THR A 566 34.01 24.24 -5.54
CA THR A 566 35.47 24.47 -5.58
C THR A 566 35.86 25.88 -6.08
N GLY A 567 34.90 26.82 -6.20
CA GLY A 567 35.04 28.08 -6.97
C GLY A 567 35.88 29.15 -6.28
N THR A 568 36.79 29.79 -7.01
CA THR A 568 37.54 30.97 -6.53
C THR A 568 36.86 32.27 -7.03
N GLY A 569 36.06 32.94 -6.20
CA GLY A 569 35.42 34.24 -6.53
C GLY A 569 34.15 34.55 -5.71
N TRP A 570 33.59 35.76 -5.83
CA TRP A 570 32.21 36.07 -5.40
C TRP A 570 31.25 35.33 -6.33
N ASN A 571 30.94 34.10 -5.98
CA ASN A 571 29.92 33.29 -6.64
C ASN A 571 28.77 33.21 -5.63
N ALA A 572 27.55 33.51 -6.05
CA ALA A 572 26.36 33.29 -5.23
C ALA A 572 25.82 31.91 -5.57
N CYS A 573 26.53 30.86 -5.16
CA CYS A 573 26.05 29.49 -5.25
C CYS A 573 25.13 29.22 -4.05
N TYR A 574 23.98 28.65 -4.34
CA TYR A 574 23.00 28.24 -3.33
C TYR A 574 23.17 26.73 -3.14
N GLN A 575 23.53 26.32 -1.93
CA GLN A 575 23.79 24.92 -1.60
C GLN A 575 22.86 24.50 -0.47
N TYR A 576 22.04 23.49 -0.73
CA TYR A 576 20.95 23.11 0.16
C TYR A 576 20.97 21.61 0.41
N GLY A 577 20.97 21.17 1.67
CA GLY A 577 20.86 19.74 1.96
C GLY A 577 22.13 18.96 1.67
N GLY A 578 23.14 19.05 2.53
CA GLY A 578 24.33 18.19 2.40
C GLY A 578 23.94 16.70 2.44
N GLY A 579 23.09 16.33 3.39
CA GLY A 579 22.45 15.02 3.46
C GLY A 579 21.26 14.93 2.53
N ALA A 580 20.23 15.73 2.76
CA ALA A 580 19.03 15.74 1.93
C ALA A 580 18.41 17.13 1.72
N SER A 581 17.75 17.33 0.59
CA SER A 581 17.02 18.56 0.26
C SER A 581 15.66 18.26 -0.33
N PHE A 582 14.58 18.74 0.31
CA PHE A 582 13.20 18.51 -0.10
C PHE A 582 12.50 19.82 -0.48
N GLY A 583 12.05 19.94 -1.74
CA GLY A 583 11.35 21.12 -2.25
C GLY A 583 9.90 20.83 -2.61
N TYR A 584 8.95 21.47 -1.96
CA TYR A 584 7.51 21.29 -2.16
C TYR A 584 7.04 19.85 -1.95
N CYS A 585 7.64 19.18 -0.96
CA CYS A 585 7.36 17.78 -0.65
C CYS A 585 6.48 17.63 0.59
N ASP A 586 5.70 16.54 0.63
CA ASP A 586 4.96 16.08 1.80
C ASP A 586 5.70 14.88 2.40
N VAL A 587 6.45 15.11 3.48
CA VAL A 587 7.43 14.13 3.99
C VAL A 587 7.11 13.74 5.42
N LYS A 588 7.09 12.42 5.68
CA LYS A 588 7.10 11.84 7.02
C LYS A 588 8.43 11.16 7.27
N MET A 589 9.02 11.36 8.45
CA MET A 589 10.28 10.73 8.82
C MET A 589 10.20 10.19 10.23
N ASN A 590 10.46 8.90 10.38
CA ASN A 590 10.51 8.22 11.66
C ASN A 590 11.85 7.52 11.84
N ASP A 591 12.46 7.67 13.01
CA ASP A 591 13.65 6.93 13.44
C ASP A 591 14.85 7.02 12.46
N CYS A 592 14.95 8.12 11.72
CA CYS A 592 16.02 8.34 10.75
C CYS A 592 17.23 9.04 11.39
N VAL A 593 18.44 8.72 10.90
CA VAL A 593 19.70 9.31 11.36
C VAL A 593 20.38 10.07 10.24
N PHE A 594 20.58 11.38 10.43
CA PHE A 594 21.38 12.23 9.55
C PHE A 594 22.71 12.48 10.23
N VAL A 595 23.80 11.89 9.73
CA VAL A 595 25.09 11.93 10.43
C VAL A 595 26.26 12.30 9.52
N LYS A 596 27.07 13.28 9.96
CA LYS A 596 28.29 13.71 9.25
C LYS A 596 28.06 14.15 7.80
N ASN A 597 26.87 14.67 7.48
CA ASN A 597 26.61 15.26 6.17
C ASN A 597 27.13 16.69 6.12
N ASN A 598 27.68 17.08 4.96
CA ASN A 598 28.46 18.29 4.85
C ASN A 598 28.12 19.17 3.64
N ILE A 599 28.30 20.48 3.80
CA ILE A 599 28.35 21.42 2.69
C ILE A 599 29.69 22.16 2.76
N GLY A 600 30.46 22.18 1.68
CA GLY A 600 31.78 22.79 1.61
C GLY A 600 31.90 23.77 0.45
N THR A 601 32.35 24.99 0.72
CA THR A 601 32.67 25.97 -0.33
C THR A 601 33.94 26.74 0.01
N ASN A 602 34.68 27.16 -1.03
CA ASN A 602 35.79 28.11 -0.89
C ASN A 602 35.45 29.53 -1.37
N ALA A 603 34.19 29.79 -1.72
CA ALA A 603 33.72 31.07 -2.23
C ALA A 603 33.08 31.96 -1.15
N ASP A 604 33.25 33.27 -1.28
CA ASP A 604 32.58 34.28 -0.45
C ASP A 604 31.20 34.59 -1.04
N GLY A 605 30.17 34.67 -0.18
CA GLY A 605 28.79 35.03 -0.60
C GLY A 605 27.84 33.85 -0.88
N ASP A 606 28.30 32.61 -0.74
CA ASP A 606 27.44 31.42 -0.87
C ASP A 606 26.46 31.30 0.30
N ASN A 607 25.23 30.87 -0.04
CA ASN A 607 24.19 30.54 0.93
C ASN A 607 24.14 29.03 1.13
N LEU A 608 24.53 28.59 2.33
CA LEU A 608 24.62 27.18 2.70
C LEU A 608 23.50 26.88 3.71
N SER A 609 22.49 26.09 3.37
CA SER A 609 21.41 25.82 4.33
C SER A 609 21.09 24.34 4.44
N GLY A 610 20.87 23.89 5.68
CA GLY A 610 20.45 22.51 5.96
C GLY A 610 21.55 21.50 5.64
N HIS A 611 22.65 21.47 6.39
CA HIS A 611 23.77 20.56 6.07
C HIS A 611 23.35 19.09 6.23
N GLY A 612 22.56 18.77 7.25
CA GLY A 612 21.83 17.52 7.34
C GLY A 612 20.65 17.51 6.37
N LEU A 613 19.64 18.32 6.68
CA LEU A 613 18.39 18.40 5.91
C LEU A 613 18.00 19.86 5.62
N TYR A 614 17.65 20.14 4.36
CA TYR A 614 16.99 21.36 3.95
C TYR A 614 15.59 21.06 3.45
N THR A 615 14.58 21.81 3.90
CA THR A 615 13.24 21.73 3.32
C THR A 615 12.72 23.10 2.91
N SER A 616 11.94 23.13 1.83
CA SER A 616 11.21 24.32 1.44
C SER A 616 9.85 24.02 0.85
N GLY A 617 8.77 24.66 1.34
CA GLY A 617 7.39 24.35 0.91
C GLY A 617 6.91 22.97 1.37
N GLY A 618 5.63 22.66 1.10
CA GLY A 618 5.02 21.36 1.45
C GLY A 618 4.84 21.14 2.97
N THR A 619 4.77 19.87 3.38
CA THR A 619 4.62 19.45 4.79
C THR A 619 5.79 18.58 5.24
N LEU A 620 6.19 18.72 6.51
CA LEU A 620 7.25 17.93 7.14
C LEU A 620 6.77 17.44 8.50
N GLU A 621 6.74 16.14 8.70
CA GLU A 621 6.57 15.51 10.02
C GLU A 621 7.81 14.68 10.33
N ILE A 622 8.51 15.02 11.42
CA ILE A 622 9.70 14.29 11.86
C ILE A 622 9.56 13.87 13.33
N ALA A 623 9.71 12.57 13.58
CA ALA A 623 9.68 11.96 14.90
C ALA A 623 10.81 10.94 15.08
N GLY A 624 11.36 10.82 16.29
CA GLY A 624 12.40 9.84 16.61
C GLY A 624 13.74 10.03 15.87
N CYS A 625 13.90 11.11 15.11
CA CYS A 625 15.06 11.29 14.24
C CYS A 625 16.26 11.91 14.98
N ARG A 626 17.47 11.59 14.51
CA ARG A 626 18.74 12.08 15.07
C ARG A 626 19.56 12.81 14.01
N PHE A 627 19.81 14.09 14.20
CA PHE A 627 20.68 14.92 13.37
C PHE A 627 22.00 15.16 14.10
N LEU A 628 23.04 14.43 13.72
CA LEU A 628 24.28 14.33 14.47
C LEU A 628 25.47 14.80 13.64
N LYS A 629 26.29 15.72 14.17
CA LYS A 629 27.60 16.04 13.60
C LYS A 629 27.52 16.50 12.13
N ASN A 630 26.36 17.01 11.68
CA ASN A 630 26.22 17.59 10.35
C ASN A 630 26.79 19.00 10.36
N GLY A 631 27.48 19.37 9.30
CA GLY A 631 28.08 20.68 9.27
C GLY A 631 28.83 20.95 8.00
N TYR A 632 29.99 21.57 8.11
CA TYR A 632 30.66 22.14 6.95
C TYR A 632 32.16 21.87 7.04
N VAL A 633 32.83 21.82 5.89
CA VAL A 633 34.22 21.34 5.81
C VAL A 633 35.26 22.43 5.44
N GLN A 634 34.94 23.65 4.91
CA GLN A 634 35.99 24.63 4.48
C GLN A 634 35.68 26.15 4.45
N THR A 635 36.61 26.95 5.02
CA THR A 635 36.77 28.40 5.29
C THR A 635 35.77 29.55 4.92
N LYS A 636 34.87 29.48 3.92
CA LYS A 636 34.13 30.68 3.40
C LYS A 636 32.62 30.44 3.15
N GLY A 637 31.81 31.50 2.99
CA GLY A 637 30.33 31.43 2.88
C GLY A 637 29.56 31.70 4.20
N SER A 638 28.23 31.84 4.13
CA SER A 638 27.34 32.02 5.29
C SER A 638 26.18 31.04 5.23
N GLY A 639 25.90 30.33 6.32
CA GLY A 639 24.92 29.26 6.27
C GLY A 639 24.26 28.87 7.58
N ASN A 640 22.99 28.49 7.52
CA ASN A 640 22.12 28.24 8.66
C ASN A 640 21.62 26.78 8.66
N GLY A 641 21.20 26.24 9.81
CA GLY A 641 20.69 24.87 9.85
C GLY A 641 21.79 23.84 9.61
N GLY A 642 22.60 23.55 10.62
CA GLY A 642 23.58 22.46 10.57
C GLY A 642 22.86 21.10 10.47
N GLY A 643 21.95 20.84 11.41
CA GLY A 643 21.04 19.69 11.38
C GLY A 643 19.91 19.90 10.38
N LEU A 644 19.00 20.83 10.66
CA LEU A 644 17.82 21.09 9.84
C LEU A 644 17.62 22.58 9.55
N PHE A 645 17.33 22.91 8.28
CA PHE A 645 16.83 24.21 7.85
C PHE A 645 15.45 24.09 7.23
N LEU A 646 14.46 24.74 7.84
CA LEU A 646 13.06 24.73 7.41
C LEU A 646 12.68 26.07 6.77
N SER A 647 12.19 26.06 5.53
CA SER A 647 11.84 27.27 4.78
C SER A 647 10.45 27.22 4.14
N GLY A 648 9.43 27.71 4.83
CA GLY A 648 8.08 27.76 4.25
C GLY A 648 7.33 26.42 4.19
N SER A 649 7.80 25.38 4.89
CA SER A 649 7.11 24.09 5.04
C SER A 649 6.25 24.07 6.32
N LYS A 650 5.03 23.53 6.29
CA LYS A 650 4.28 23.26 7.55
C LYS A 650 4.99 22.11 8.28
N ALA A 651 5.41 22.32 9.52
CA ALA A 651 6.26 21.36 10.23
C ALA A 651 5.69 20.90 11.57
N ILE A 652 5.76 19.59 11.82
CA ILE A 652 5.62 18.94 13.13
C ILE A 652 6.96 18.28 13.42
N ILE A 653 7.66 18.78 14.44
CA ILE A 653 8.99 18.31 14.84
C ILE A 653 8.90 17.90 16.30
N ARG A 654 8.90 16.59 16.55
CA ARG A 654 8.75 16.02 17.90
C ARG A 654 9.70 14.88 18.19
N ASN A 655 10.11 14.70 19.44
CA ASN A 655 10.91 13.54 19.84
C ASN A 655 12.21 13.37 19.02
N ASN A 656 12.91 14.48 18.72
CA ASN A 656 14.11 14.46 17.87
C ASN A 656 15.34 14.93 18.63
N VAL A 657 16.50 14.40 18.26
CA VAL A 657 17.81 14.82 18.76
C VAL A 657 18.55 15.62 17.69
N PHE A 658 18.97 16.83 18.00
CA PHE A 658 19.87 17.64 17.17
C PHE A 658 21.15 17.88 17.94
N ALA A 659 22.23 17.18 17.59
CA ALA A 659 23.45 17.26 18.37
C ALA A 659 24.75 17.42 17.59
N SER A 660 25.65 18.22 18.16
CA SER A 660 26.99 18.45 17.61
C SER A 660 27.00 18.97 16.17
N ASN A 661 25.91 19.59 15.72
CA ASN A 661 25.83 20.15 14.37
C ASN A 661 26.49 21.53 14.33
N ILE A 662 27.03 21.87 13.17
CA ILE A 662 27.78 23.10 12.96
C ILE A 662 27.17 23.87 11.80
N ALA A 663 26.91 25.15 12.02
CA ALA A 663 26.56 26.12 10.99
C ALA A 663 27.46 27.36 11.16
N LYS A 664 27.48 28.27 10.18
CA LYS A 664 28.29 29.50 10.26
C LYS A 664 27.46 30.75 10.56
N GLY A 665 26.19 30.74 10.20
CA GLY A 665 25.22 31.81 10.43
C GLY A 665 24.49 31.63 11.76
N GLY A 666 23.56 30.67 11.84
CA GLY A 666 22.76 30.41 13.03
C GLY A 666 21.84 29.20 12.92
N GLY A 667 21.25 28.81 14.06
CA GLY A 667 20.38 27.64 14.19
C GLY A 667 21.06 26.36 13.72
N ALA A 668 22.24 26.07 14.27
CA ALA A 668 23.04 24.93 13.85
C ALA A 668 22.35 23.60 14.18
N GLY A 669 21.60 23.49 15.26
CA GLY A 669 20.67 22.37 15.44
C GLY A 669 19.51 22.48 14.46
N LEU A 670 18.70 23.52 14.64
CA LEU A 670 17.48 23.77 13.88
C LEU A 670 17.36 25.26 13.54
N TYR A 671 17.11 25.56 12.27
CA TYR A 671 16.77 26.90 11.80
C TYR A 671 15.40 26.93 11.13
N ILE A 672 14.50 27.81 11.60
CA ILE A 672 13.11 27.89 11.14
C ILE A 672 12.83 29.26 10.52
N SER A 673 12.42 29.27 9.26
CA SER A 673 12.14 30.48 8.50
C SER A 673 10.91 30.36 7.59
N GLY A 674 10.27 31.49 7.33
CA GLY A 674 9.21 31.57 6.32
C GLY A 674 7.89 30.88 6.67
N ILE A 675 7.69 30.46 7.93
CA ILE A 675 6.49 29.74 8.39
C ILE A 675 5.86 30.43 9.60
N SER A 676 4.55 30.34 9.79
CA SER A 676 3.89 31.03 10.92
C SER A 676 3.53 30.13 12.10
N ASN A 677 3.60 28.80 12.00
CA ASN A 677 3.19 27.87 13.08
C ASN A 677 3.84 26.46 12.93
N ALA A 678 5.12 26.29 13.30
CA ALA A 678 5.66 24.95 13.51
C ALA A 678 5.23 24.41 14.88
N VAL A 679 4.91 23.13 14.96
CA VAL A 679 4.72 22.41 16.22
C VAL A 679 6.07 21.83 16.61
N LEU A 680 6.64 22.34 17.71
CA LEU A 680 7.92 21.90 18.25
C LEU A 680 7.68 21.36 19.66
N ALA A 681 8.01 20.11 19.91
CA ALA A 681 7.87 19.52 21.25
C ALA A 681 8.89 18.42 21.47
N HIS A 682 9.27 18.13 22.72
CA HIS A 682 10.10 16.94 23.02
C HIS A 682 11.38 16.91 22.20
N LEU A 683 12.14 18.00 22.18
CA LEU A 683 13.41 18.07 21.43
C LEU A 683 14.58 17.99 22.39
N THR A 684 15.64 17.29 21.99
CA THR A 684 16.95 17.44 22.65
C THR A 684 17.93 18.08 21.68
N VAL A 685 18.29 19.33 21.93
CA VAL A 685 19.18 20.13 21.08
C VAL A 685 20.44 20.47 21.87
N SER A 686 21.57 19.83 21.54
CA SER A 686 22.77 19.97 22.35
C SER A 686 24.08 20.06 21.57
N LYS A 687 25.07 20.79 22.09
CA LYS A 687 26.42 20.91 21.50
C LYS A 687 26.45 21.48 20.07
N ASN A 688 25.41 22.18 19.62
CA ASN A 688 25.39 22.79 18.30
C ASN A 688 26.05 24.17 18.31
N THR A 689 26.74 24.54 17.22
CA THR A 689 27.47 25.81 17.10
C THR A 689 27.12 26.52 15.79
N PRO A 690 26.73 27.81 15.79
CA PRO A 690 26.72 28.73 16.94
C PRO A 690 25.45 28.69 17.79
N ASP A 691 24.29 28.28 17.25
CA ASP A 691 23.03 28.24 18.00
C ASP A 691 22.40 26.84 17.98
N GLY A 692 21.64 26.48 19.00
CA GLY A 692 20.79 25.29 19.00
C GLY A 692 19.60 25.47 18.07
N LEU A 693 18.57 26.18 18.55
CA LEU A 693 17.39 26.55 17.77
C LEU A 693 17.40 28.05 17.45
N ARG A 694 17.15 28.39 16.18
CA ARG A 694 16.94 29.77 15.75
C ARG A 694 15.74 29.91 14.83
N CYS A 695 14.90 30.91 15.06
CA CYS A 695 13.78 31.20 14.16
C CYS A 695 13.71 32.66 13.69
N SER A 696 12.96 32.90 12.62
CA SER A 696 12.73 34.25 12.05
C SER A 696 11.28 34.73 12.17
N ASN A 697 10.37 33.86 12.59
CA ASN A 697 8.96 34.16 12.86
C ASN A 697 8.61 33.69 14.29
N SER A 698 7.43 34.07 14.79
CA SER A 698 6.99 33.66 16.12
C SER A 698 6.60 32.19 16.16
N HIS A 699 7.14 31.46 17.14
CA HIS A 699 6.86 30.04 17.35
C HIS A 699 6.83 29.70 18.84
N SER A 700 6.23 28.56 19.16
CA SER A 700 6.29 27.97 20.50
C SER A 700 7.02 26.64 20.46
N VAL A 701 7.74 26.32 21.54
CA VAL A 701 8.31 25.00 21.77
C VAL A 701 8.11 24.58 23.22
N GLU A 702 7.83 23.30 23.45
CA GLU A 702 7.59 22.77 24.79
C GLU A 702 8.27 21.44 25.08
N ASN A 703 8.37 21.07 26.36
CA ASN A 703 8.90 19.78 26.83
C ASN A 703 10.28 19.42 26.25
N SER A 704 11.12 20.42 26.00
CA SER A 704 12.37 20.26 25.26
C SER A 704 13.58 20.57 26.13
N ILE A 705 14.75 20.13 25.70
CA ILE A 705 16.04 20.40 26.34
C ILE A 705 16.94 21.07 25.31
N PHE A 706 17.40 22.28 25.63
CA PHE A 706 18.37 23.03 24.85
C PHE A 706 19.58 23.32 25.75
N TRP A 707 20.66 22.57 25.55
CA TRP A 707 21.79 22.59 26.48
C TRP A 707 23.15 22.52 25.80
N ASN A 708 24.12 23.29 26.29
CA ASN A 708 25.50 23.33 25.80
C ASN A 708 25.63 23.66 24.30
N ASN A 709 24.70 24.40 23.71
CA ASN A 709 24.92 25.02 22.41
C ASN A 709 25.69 26.34 22.59
N GLY A 710 26.11 27.00 21.51
CA GLY A 710 26.70 28.34 21.65
C GLY A 710 25.68 29.35 22.22
N THR A 711 24.52 29.48 21.57
CA THR A 711 23.28 30.01 22.14
C THR A 711 22.22 28.91 22.05
N ASP A 712 21.54 28.55 23.14
CA ASP A 712 20.61 27.42 23.12
C ASP A 712 19.37 27.69 22.24
N VAL A 713 18.77 28.86 22.42
CA VAL A 713 17.59 29.29 21.67
C VAL A 713 17.68 30.78 21.30
N SER A 714 17.25 31.16 20.11
CA SER A 714 17.19 32.57 19.70
C SER A 714 16.13 32.83 18.63
N ALA A 715 15.68 34.07 18.50
CA ALA A 715 14.83 34.50 17.39
C ALA A 715 15.40 35.76 16.72
N ALA A 716 15.70 35.64 15.43
CA ALA A 716 16.18 36.74 14.60
C ALA A 716 15.11 37.81 14.36
N ALA A 717 13.84 37.38 14.28
CA ALA A 717 12.64 38.20 14.22
C ALA A 717 11.45 37.40 14.79
N GLY A 718 10.35 38.09 15.13
CA GLY A 718 9.25 37.49 15.89
C GLY A 718 9.65 37.15 17.34
N THR A 719 8.86 36.30 18.01
CA THR A 719 9.10 35.84 19.39
C THR A 719 9.12 34.31 19.46
N LEU A 720 10.16 33.72 20.04
CA LEU A 720 10.18 32.30 20.38
C LEU A 720 9.72 32.11 21.83
N ALA A 721 8.54 31.52 22.02
CA ALA A 721 8.01 31.17 23.33
C ALA A 721 8.42 29.74 23.70
N VAL A 722 9.11 29.57 24.81
CA VAL A 722 9.59 28.27 25.29
C VAL A 722 8.89 27.95 26.59
N TYR A 723 8.25 26.79 26.65
CA TYR A 723 7.44 26.34 27.77
C TYR A 723 7.96 25.03 28.35
N TRP A 724 7.94 24.86 29.67
CA TRP A 724 8.19 23.54 30.30
C TRP A 724 9.42 22.82 29.73
N SER A 725 10.51 23.54 29.55
CA SER A 725 11.72 23.08 28.87
C SER A 725 12.95 23.43 29.71
N ASP A 726 14.09 22.81 29.43
CA ASP A 726 15.37 23.16 30.04
C ASP A 726 16.21 23.97 29.04
N VAL A 727 16.64 25.16 29.45
CA VAL A 727 17.36 26.12 28.59
C VAL A 727 18.54 26.70 29.36
N GLY A 728 19.76 26.42 28.91
CA GLY A 728 20.96 27.02 29.49
C GLY A 728 21.11 28.50 29.18
N THR A 729 21.03 28.88 27.90
CA THR A 729 21.29 30.24 27.40
C THR A 729 20.28 30.67 26.34
N ALA A 730 19.42 31.64 26.68
CA ALA A 730 18.50 32.25 25.73
C ALA A 730 19.09 33.52 25.08
N GLY A 731 18.96 33.63 23.76
CA GLY A 731 19.33 34.80 22.97
C GLY A 731 18.19 35.82 22.84
N SER A 732 18.28 36.67 21.81
CA SER A 732 17.29 37.73 21.58
C SER A 732 15.90 37.18 21.22
N ASN A 733 14.86 37.92 21.64
CA ASN A 733 13.45 37.67 21.34
C ASN A 733 12.91 36.30 21.79
N VAL A 734 13.44 35.79 22.90
CA VAL A 734 12.98 34.55 23.54
C VAL A 734 12.17 34.87 24.79
N MET A 735 11.04 34.20 24.96
CA MET A 735 10.25 34.20 26.18
C MET A 735 10.35 32.81 26.81
N LEU A 736 10.75 32.74 28.09
CA LEU A 736 10.83 31.50 28.84
C LEU A 736 9.71 31.47 29.88
N GLU A 737 8.92 30.41 29.90
CA GLU A 737 7.86 30.20 30.88
C GLU A 737 7.91 28.77 31.42
N ASN A 738 7.92 28.61 32.74
CA ASN A 738 8.07 27.32 33.42
C ASN A 738 9.29 26.50 32.95
N CYS A 739 10.38 27.19 32.58
CA CYS A 739 11.60 26.56 32.11
C CYS A 739 12.63 26.37 33.23
N LEU A 740 13.41 25.29 33.13
CA LEU A 740 14.60 25.05 33.93
C LEU A 740 15.84 25.68 33.25
N SER A 741 16.93 25.77 34.02
CA SER A 741 18.25 26.18 33.54
C SER A 741 19.31 25.47 34.38
N VAL A 742 19.41 24.16 34.19
CA VAL A 742 20.24 23.24 34.99
C VAL A 742 20.86 22.19 34.10
N ASP A 743 21.96 21.55 34.52
CA ASP A 743 22.52 20.46 33.72
C ASP A 743 21.50 19.31 33.59
N PRO A 744 21.10 18.92 32.36
CA PRO A 744 20.16 17.82 32.14
C PRO A 744 20.74 16.46 32.49
N LEU A 745 22.05 16.35 32.78
CA LEU A 745 22.71 15.11 33.18
C LEU A 745 22.46 13.97 32.20
N PHE A 746 22.87 14.17 30.95
CA PHE A 746 22.81 13.11 29.94
C PHE A 746 23.74 11.94 30.28
N VAL A 747 23.38 10.73 29.80
CA VAL A 747 24.11 9.48 30.00
C VAL A 747 25.53 9.56 29.43
N ASP A 748 25.66 9.69 28.10
CA ASP A 748 26.96 9.74 27.42
C ASP A 748 26.92 10.57 26.11
N PRO A 749 26.89 11.91 26.21
CA PRO A 749 26.84 12.78 25.03
C PRO A 749 28.01 12.65 24.03
N PRO A 750 29.26 12.33 24.43
CA PRO A 750 30.33 11.97 23.49
C PRO A 750 29.99 10.83 22.53
N GLU A 751 29.30 9.80 23.01
CA GLU A 751 28.84 8.64 22.24
C GLU A 751 27.42 8.84 21.65
N ASP A 752 26.96 10.09 21.60
CA ASP A 752 25.65 10.49 21.10
C ASP A 752 24.44 9.93 21.88
N ASP A 753 24.63 9.51 23.14
CA ASP A 753 23.57 9.10 24.07
C ASP A 753 23.09 10.30 24.91
N TYR A 754 21.88 10.76 24.58
CA TYR A 754 21.23 11.91 25.21
C TYR A 754 20.05 11.51 26.11
N HIS A 755 19.97 10.24 26.54
CA HIS A 755 19.04 9.85 27.60
C HIS A 755 19.42 10.53 28.91
N LEU A 756 18.44 10.74 29.78
CA LEU A 756 18.62 11.38 31.07
C LEU A 756 19.16 10.38 32.09
N LYS A 757 20.17 10.74 32.88
CA LYS A 757 20.63 9.86 33.96
C LYS A 757 19.53 9.64 35.00
N SER A 758 19.40 8.39 35.48
CA SER A 758 18.50 8.02 36.57
C SER A 758 19.13 6.98 37.47
N ARG A 759 19.12 7.24 38.78
CA ARG A 759 19.51 6.26 39.81
C ARG A 759 18.64 5.00 39.81
N ILE A 760 17.44 5.05 39.24
CA ILE A 760 16.54 3.91 39.13
C ILE A 760 16.78 3.15 37.82
N GLY A 761 17.03 3.88 36.74
CA GLY A 761 17.44 3.30 35.47
C GLY A 761 17.20 4.26 34.32
N SER A 762 18.24 4.49 33.52
CA SER A 762 18.16 5.18 32.23
C SER A 762 18.41 4.18 31.09
N TRP A 763 17.83 4.43 29.92
CA TRP A 763 17.95 3.55 28.77
C TRP A 763 19.38 3.54 28.20
N ARG A 764 19.80 2.39 27.67
CA ARG A 764 21.08 2.20 26.97
C ARG A 764 20.82 1.61 25.60
N THR A 765 20.88 2.44 24.56
CA THR A 765 20.61 2.02 23.17
C THR A 765 21.48 0.84 22.74
N GLU A 766 22.75 0.79 23.14
CA GLU A 766 23.69 -0.30 22.78
C GLU A 766 23.26 -1.68 23.29
N THR A 767 22.51 -1.73 24.39
CA THR A 767 22.12 -3.00 25.05
C THR A 767 20.62 -3.24 25.06
N GLY A 768 19.81 -2.22 24.76
CA GLY A 768 18.36 -2.26 24.89
C GLY A 768 17.87 -2.46 26.32
N THR A 769 18.59 -1.94 27.32
CA THR A 769 18.26 -2.15 28.75
C THR A 769 18.34 -0.88 29.59
N PHE A 770 17.68 -0.90 30.76
CA PHE A 770 17.78 0.17 31.75
C PHE A 770 18.94 -0.07 32.73
N VAL A 771 19.81 0.92 32.88
CA VAL A 771 20.98 0.86 33.77
C VAL A 771 20.93 2.01 34.77
N ALA A 772 21.13 1.71 36.05
CA ALA A 772 21.14 2.69 37.12
C ALA A 772 22.39 3.58 37.07
N ASP A 773 22.19 4.89 37.19
CA ASP A 773 23.25 5.89 37.21
C ASP A 773 23.63 6.34 38.63
N ALA A 774 24.72 7.09 38.74
CA ALA A 774 25.14 7.73 39.99
C ALA A 774 24.26 8.94 40.36
N GLU A 775 23.53 9.51 39.41
CA GLU A 775 22.78 10.76 39.56
C GLU A 775 21.41 10.64 38.87
N THR A 776 20.46 11.46 39.30
CA THR A 776 19.14 11.56 38.68
C THR A 776 19.02 12.95 38.07
N SER A 777 18.68 13.00 36.78
CA SER A 777 18.47 14.22 36.04
C SER A 777 17.35 15.07 36.66
N PRO A 778 17.53 16.39 36.76
CA PRO A 778 16.45 17.30 37.14
C PRO A 778 15.38 17.46 36.06
N CYS A 779 15.60 16.93 34.85
CA CYS A 779 14.66 16.97 33.73
C CYS A 779 13.68 15.78 33.72
N ILE A 780 13.85 14.82 34.64
CA ILE A 780 12.88 13.74 34.88
C ILE A 780 11.67 14.31 35.63
N ASP A 781 10.45 13.92 35.23
CA ASP A 781 9.17 14.41 35.78
C ASP A 781 8.98 15.94 35.72
N ALA A 782 9.66 16.62 34.80
CA ALA A 782 9.77 18.08 34.81
C ALA A 782 8.96 18.78 33.71
N GLY A 783 8.43 18.05 32.73
CA GLY A 783 7.67 18.61 31.61
C GLY A 783 6.28 19.14 31.97
N MET A 784 5.49 19.44 30.94
CA MET A 784 4.17 20.06 31.07
C MET A 784 3.21 19.19 31.90
N PRO A 785 2.63 19.69 33.01
CA PRO A 785 1.80 18.89 33.90
C PRO A 785 0.52 18.30 33.28
N THR A 786 0.02 18.90 32.20
CA THR A 786 -1.19 18.44 31.50
C THR A 786 -0.88 17.46 30.36
N ASP A 787 0.38 17.29 29.99
CA ASP A 787 0.79 16.35 28.96
C ASP A 787 0.73 14.93 29.54
N ARG A 788 -0.26 14.16 29.10
CA ARG A 788 -0.52 12.81 29.64
C ARG A 788 0.35 11.73 29.03
N ARG A 789 1.23 12.05 28.07
CA ARG A 789 2.12 11.07 27.43
C ARG A 789 3.12 10.42 28.38
N TRP A 790 3.22 10.87 29.63
CA TRP A 790 3.93 10.16 30.69
C TRP A 790 3.44 8.71 30.89
N ILE A 791 2.21 8.37 30.49
CA ILE A 791 1.70 6.99 30.51
C ILE A 791 2.51 6.03 29.63
N PHE A 792 3.24 6.56 28.64
CA PHE A 792 4.10 5.77 27.76
C PHE A 792 5.52 5.64 28.30
N GLU A 793 5.84 6.30 29.42
CA GLU A 793 7.13 6.18 30.09
C GLU A 793 7.15 4.96 31.03
N PRO A 794 8.29 4.26 31.15
CA PRO A 794 8.38 3.02 31.90
C PRO A 794 8.30 3.26 33.40
N GLU A 795 7.58 2.39 34.11
CA GLU A 795 7.47 2.47 35.56
C GLU A 795 8.82 2.24 36.27
N PRO A 796 9.08 2.95 37.39
CA PRO A 796 8.31 4.09 37.91
C PRO A 796 8.45 5.36 37.05
N ASN A 797 7.34 6.06 36.75
CA ASN A 797 7.31 7.22 35.82
C ASN A 797 6.78 8.55 36.43
N GLY A 798 6.60 8.62 37.76
CA GLY A 798 6.32 9.87 38.49
C GLY A 798 5.01 10.59 38.14
N HIS A 799 4.18 10.05 37.23
CA HIS A 799 2.96 10.64 36.69
C HIS A 799 3.13 12.04 36.06
N ARG A 800 4.32 12.36 35.56
CA ARG A 800 4.61 13.61 34.87
C ARG A 800 5.69 13.38 33.83
N ILE A 801 5.53 13.97 32.65
CA ILE A 801 6.39 13.67 31.51
C ILE A 801 7.83 14.17 31.72
N ASN A 802 8.81 13.37 31.32
CA ASN A 802 10.20 13.79 31.20
C ASN A 802 10.36 14.84 30.09
N MET A 803 11.31 15.77 30.24
CA MET A 803 11.67 16.68 29.15
C MET A 803 12.60 16.00 28.14
N GLY A 804 12.59 16.48 26.89
CA GLY A 804 13.55 16.09 25.85
C GLY A 804 13.03 15.03 24.87
N ALA A 805 13.90 14.60 23.96
CA ALA A 805 13.57 13.70 22.84
C ALA A 805 12.89 12.39 23.25
N TYR A 806 13.30 11.86 24.40
CA TYR A 806 12.85 10.56 24.90
C TYR A 806 11.66 10.65 25.87
N GLY A 807 11.22 11.87 26.22
CA GLY A 807 10.03 12.07 27.07
C GLY A 807 8.75 11.55 26.41
N GLY A 808 7.93 10.86 27.19
CA GLY A 808 6.70 10.23 26.72
C GLY A 808 6.94 9.03 25.79
N THR A 809 8.05 8.32 25.94
CA THR A 809 8.40 7.13 25.15
C THR A 809 8.83 5.97 26.06
N GLY A 810 8.85 4.75 25.51
CA GLY A 810 9.34 3.56 26.24
C GLY A 810 10.82 3.60 26.61
N GLU A 811 11.61 4.52 26.05
CA GLU A 811 13.03 4.75 26.37
C GLU A 811 13.23 5.84 27.43
N ALA A 812 12.15 6.46 27.90
CA ALA A 812 12.21 7.50 28.93
C ALA A 812 12.85 6.96 30.21
N SER A 813 13.68 7.79 30.85
CA SER A 813 14.41 7.38 32.05
C SER A 813 13.50 7.36 33.27
N LYS A 814 13.70 6.38 34.14
CA LYS A 814 12.77 6.08 35.23
C LYS A 814 12.84 7.12 36.35
N SER A 815 11.69 7.45 36.90
CA SER A 815 11.51 8.35 38.03
C SER A 815 11.96 7.68 39.33
N HIS A 816 12.23 8.48 40.36
CA HIS A 816 12.42 7.91 41.69
C HIS A 816 11.05 7.46 42.24
N PRO A 817 10.89 6.26 42.81
CA PRO A 817 9.64 5.90 43.46
C PRO A 817 9.42 6.85 44.64
N ASP A 818 8.33 7.61 44.60
CA ASP A 818 7.96 8.55 45.66
C ASP A 818 7.70 7.79 46.97
N THR A 819 8.60 7.93 47.95
CA THR A 819 8.26 7.69 49.37
C THR A 819 7.55 8.91 49.93
N SER A 820 6.32 9.15 49.48
CA SER A 820 5.49 10.26 49.95
C SER A 820 4.20 9.71 50.56
N ILE A 821 4.16 9.66 51.90
CA ILE A 821 2.98 9.32 52.70
C ILE A 821 1.88 10.34 52.39
N ILE A 822 0.76 9.90 51.82
CA ILE A 822 -0.46 10.70 51.72
C ILE A 822 -1.04 10.83 53.13
N VAL A 823 -0.86 11.98 53.77
CA VAL A 823 -1.70 12.38 54.91
C VAL A 823 -2.96 13.01 54.34
N LEU A 824 -4.05 12.24 54.29
CA LEU A 824 -5.39 12.77 54.05
C LEU A 824 -5.77 13.68 55.22
N ARG A 825 -6.08 14.95 54.94
CA ARG A 825 -6.84 15.85 55.82
C ARG A 825 -8.10 16.27 55.12
#